data_AF-A0A845WC56-F1
#
_entry.id   AF-A0A845WC56-F1
#
_cell.length_a   1.000
_cell.length_b   1.000
_cell.length_c   1.000
_cell.angle_alpha   90.00
_cell.angle_beta   90.00
_cell.angle_gamma   90.00
#
_symmetry.space_group_name_H-M   'P 1'
#
loop_
_entity.id
_entity.type
_entity.pdbx_description
1 polymer ?
#
loop_
_entity_poly.entity_id
_entity_poly.type
_entity_poly.pdbx_seq_one_letter_code
_entity_poly.pdbx_strand_id
1 'polypeptide(L)'
;MVFEKKGFAQLFEAMQSRTPPTLTDFQEGSVVRTLYESFAWELAVLYEQMQRVYVSGFVDTAEAIDLDKVVAILGIKRGEPDYATGNVTFTRDIGIDEDIFIPKGTLVTTEDTQDSPKKAYETIEEGKIAKDQTTAQVRVQALRRGKTEETEAETIVVMPQPVVGVKSVNNEETLRFTGKLQESDEQLRQRAKQALLATSGGNTTSIRNALLSLPGVREVQVRENFHFPRGKVTVSGSVSEELKVPKGTPMTLQVSETQTRDYHTTQEVMLSGQNPAVDVEIEAGIPGADGEVEAGATWKELKVGSNTLTVTNDKAISQRDFGIIEIFVDGIDFTDLEKVSQLKQEIDRVKAAGIYPLLKPATAINVDGVFQIELQPELKLSPEERLQLEEKVQQTIISYLKEQKMGQPLLISQLTRKILGCNGVNDLVDFTLTTSIRNSAGIEESRQHYQSSKTPVKRHEVDILEKFTPHLVRVASEIKPLPVALQIKAEALDDQKQQAIEQALQQYFADFKPSQKVVKSDIQTSIKNDNIEEITLIPSFWQPGITFDGETVNVTFVEQAQLSSVFLYERLLTITGALKLILPVKVTQQEKQQIYQQVREQVSAYLDQLQPEENIQLEQLLDKAKTVDSVLDLNWKLEDFRVLDEDNNAEDRIDPDQKQIQVRKFEKTQLGDADKFIITSDIQVVEVAIATLNLRLTPAVAVPETVDPAQLKSAMEAAIRSIVTPSLLRQLPKLAVGENLDYDQLQTLLLIQIRTKAGNLTQETLQGFIPADSQASQQNQEKLMEALRSFLRDSNYRIDQLELTAKASSYQQDIPIAIVERAEIELQVPSTLEIVIEDK
;
A
#
# COMPACT_ATOMS: atom_id res chain seq x y z
N MET A 1 -26.51 34.33 48.56
CA MET A 1 -26.88 35.48 47.71
C MET A 1 -26.18 35.29 46.38
N VAL A 2 -26.92 35.30 45.27
CA VAL A 2 -26.37 35.30 43.91
C VAL A 2 -26.15 36.75 43.50
N PHE A 3 -25.07 37.08 42.79
CA PHE A 3 -24.88 38.43 42.27
C PHE A 3 -25.91 38.68 41.16
N GLU A 4 -26.73 39.71 41.34
CA GLU A 4 -27.72 40.14 40.36
C GLU A 4 -27.46 41.61 40.02
N LYS A 5 -27.17 41.87 38.75
CA LYS A 5 -26.95 43.22 38.24
C LYS A 5 -28.24 44.02 38.36
N LYS A 6 -28.19 45.17 39.02
CA LYS A 6 -29.32 46.09 39.13
C LYS A 6 -29.16 47.25 38.16
N GLY A 7 -30.20 47.51 37.38
CA GLY A 7 -30.26 48.67 36.49
C GLY A 7 -30.61 49.96 37.24
N PHE A 8 -30.42 51.09 36.57
CA PHE A 8 -30.73 52.42 37.08
C PHE A 8 -32.15 52.52 37.68
N ALA A 9 -33.18 52.12 36.94
CA ALA A 9 -34.57 52.21 37.39
C ALA A 9 -34.84 51.37 38.65
N GLN A 10 -34.31 50.15 38.70
CA GLN A 10 -34.44 49.27 39.85
C GLN A 10 -33.72 49.83 41.09
N LEU A 11 -32.57 50.47 40.90
CA LEU A 11 -31.83 51.13 41.99
C LEU A 11 -32.59 52.36 42.48
N PHE A 12 -33.12 53.18 41.57
CA PHE A 12 -33.93 54.34 41.90
C PHE A 12 -35.18 53.94 42.70
N GLU A 13 -35.94 52.95 42.25
CA GLU A 13 -37.11 52.41 42.96
C GLU A 13 -36.74 51.79 44.31
N ALA A 14 -35.62 51.07 44.39
CA ALA A 14 -35.13 50.49 45.64
C ALA A 14 -34.70 51.56 46.65
N MET A 15 -34.14 52.68 46.18
CA MET A 15 -33.83 53.83 47.02
C MET A 15 -35.10 54.56 47.45
N GLN A 16 -36.04 54.78 46.53
CA GLN A 16 -37.33 55.43 46.81
C GLN A 16 -38.13 54.66 47.86
N SER A 17 -38.26 53.33 47.72
CA SER A 17 -39.00 52.48 48.67
C SER A 17 -38.42 52.44 50.08
N ARG A 18 -37.12 52.76 50.24
CA ARG A 18 -36.43 52.87 51.53
C ARG A 18 -36.46 54.28 52.11
N THR A 19 -37.04 55.23 51.39
CA THR A 19 -37.04 56.63 51.80
C THR A 19 -38.10 56.88 52.88
N PRO A 20 -37.77 57.60 53.97
CA PRO A 20 -38.75 57.96 54.98
C PRO A 20 -39.90 58.81 54.39
N PRO A 21 -41.11 58.72 54.95
CA PRO A 21 -42.30 59.43 54.45
C PRO A 21 -42.21 60.97 54.55
N THR A 22 -41.14 61.51 55.14
CA THR A 22 -40.86 62.95 55.20
C THR A 22 -40.42 63.55 53.87
N LEU A 23 -39.93 62.73 52.93
CA LEU A 23 -39.59 63.14 51.57
C LEU A 23 -40.66 62.62 50.60
N THR A 24 -41.41 63.53 49.99
CA THR A 24 -42.61 63.17 49.20
C THR A 24 -42.52 63.52 47.72
N ASP A 25 -41.65 64.47 47.34
CA ASP A 25 -41.57 64.95 45.96
C ASP A 25 -40.49 64.21 45.14
N PHE A 26 -40.94 63.30 44.30
CA PHE A 26 -40.13 62.57 43.32
C PHE A 26 -40.58 62.85 41.87
N GLN A 27 -41.22 63.99 41.62
CA GLN A 27 -41.61 64.38 40.26
C GLN A 27 -40.43 64.99 39.49
N GLU A 28 -40.57 65.10 38.17
CA GLU A 28 -39.57 65.74 37.32
C GLU A 28 -39.37 67.21 37.74
N GLY A 29 -38.11 67.61 37.95
CA GLY A 29 -37.75 68.92 38.48
C GLY A 29 -37.54 68.98 40.00
N SER A 30 -37.82 67.90 40.75
CA SER A 30 -37.53 67.80 42.18
C SER A 30 -36.02 67.65 42.45
N VAL A 31 -35.50 68.42 43.41
CA VAL A 31 -34.12 68.29 43.90
C VAL A 31 -33.85 66.90 44.48
N VAL A 32 -34.83 66.31 45.16
CA VAL A 32 -34.70 64.98 45.76
C VAL A 32 -34.57 63.92 44.68
N ARG A 33 -35.38 64.01 43.61
CA ARG A 33 -35.27 63.12 42.45
C ARG A 33 -33.92 63.25 41.78
N THR A 34 -33.46 64.46 41.46
CA THR A 34 -32.16 64.67 40.80
C THR A 34 -30.99 64.10 41.62
N LEU A 35 -31.03 64.23 42.95
CA LEU A 35 -30.03 63.65 43.83
C LEU A 35 -30.07 62.11 43.79
N TYR A 36 -31.26 61.52 43.84
CA TYR A 36 -31.44 60.06 43.78
C TYR A 36 -31.05 59.49 42.43
N GLU A 37 -31.39 60.16 41.33
CA GLU A 37 -30.96 59.78 39.99
C GLU A 37 -29.43 59.84 39.88
N SER A 38 -28.78 60.87 40.42
CA SER A 38 -27.31 60.96 40.43
C SER A 38 -26.67 59.77 41.16
N PHE A 39 -27.18 59.40 42.33
CA PHE A 39 -26.68 58.23 43.07
C PHE A 39 -27.03 56.90 42.40
N ALA A 40 -28.25 56.75 41.88
CA ALA A 40 -28.67 55.54 41.18
C ALA A 40 -27.85 55.31 39.90
N TRP A 41 -27.45 56.38 39.22
CA TRP A 41 -26.57 56.32 38.06
C TRP A 41 -25.17 55.80 38.44
N GLU A 42 -24.52 56.42 39.42
CA GLU A 42 -23.20 55.97 39.89
C GLU A 42 -23.22 54.54 40.43
N LEU A 43 -24.28 54.16 41.16
CA LEU A 43 -24.47 52.79 41.59
C LEU A 43 -24.69 51.83 40.41
N ALA A 44 -25.45 52.23 39.38
CA ALA A 44 -25.64 51.41 38.18
C ALA A 44 -24.29 51.18 37.46
N VAL A 45 -23.46 52.21 37.32
CA VAL A 45 -22.11 52.09 36.77
C VAL A 45 -21.25 51.14 37.60
N LEU A 46 -21.31 51.24 38.93
CA LEU A 46 -20.60 50.31 39.82
C LEU A 46 -21.09 48.86 39.63
N TYR A 47 -22.40 48.64 39.52
CA TYR A 47 -22.97 47.31 39.25
C TYR A 47 -22.51 46.75 37.90
N GLU A 48 -22.37 47.58 36.86
CA GLU A 48 -21.79 47.17 35.56
C GLU A 48 -20.32 46.78 35.70
N GLN A 49 -19.52 47.57 36.42
CA GLN A 49 -18.12 47.26 36.68
C GLN A 49 -17.97 45.96 37.47
N MET A 50 -18.77 45.77 38.51
CA MET A 50 -18.79 44.54 39.31
C MET A 50 -19.19 43.32 38.48
N GLN A 51 -20.20 43.46 37.60
CA GLN A 51 -20.57 42.38 36.69
C GLN A 51 -19.41 41.99 35.77
N ARG A 52 -18.69 42.98 35.20
CA ARG A 52 -17.50 42.71 34.38
C ARG A 52 -16.43 41.95 35.15
N VAL A 53 -16.12 42.37 36.38
CA VAL A 53 -15.16 41.67 37.26
C VAL A 53 -15.65 40.27 37.63
N TYR A 54 -16.95 40.10 37.84
CA TYR A 54 -17.52 38.79 38.15
C TYR A 54 -17.37 37.82 36.96
N VAL A 55 -17.75 38.23 35.75
CA VAL A 55 -17.65 37.37 34.56
C VAL A 55 -16.21 37.18 34.08
N SER A 56 -15.28 38.10 34.38
CA SER A 56 -13.87 37.95 34.02
C SER A 56 -13.16 36.84 34.81
N GLY A 57 -13.78 36.30 35.86
CA GLY A 57 -13.21 35.22 36.69
C GLY A 57 -13.44 33.81 36.16
N PHE A 58 -14.26 33.63 35.11
CA PHE A 58 -14.61 32.30 34.59
C PHE A 58 -14.04 32.09 33.19
N VAL A 59 -13.48 30.90 32.92
CA VAL A 59 -12.90 30.53 31.62
C VAL A 59 -13.89 30.73 30.45
N ASP A 60 -15.18 30.49 30.71
CA ASP A 60 -16.23 30.60 29.69
C ASP A 60 -16.53 32.03 29.26
N THR A 61 -16.37 33.00 30.15
CA THR A 61 -16.81 34.38 29.95
C THR A 61 -15.69 35.41 29.98
N ALA A 62 -14.51 35.04 30.46
CA ALA A 62 -13.33 35.91 30.44
C ALA A 62 -12.85 36.15 29.00
N GLU A 63 -12.37 37.36 28.74
CA GLU A 63 -11.85 37.80 27.44
C GLU A 63 -10.47 38.46 27.61
N ALA A 64 -9.71 38.50 26.53
CA ALA A 64 -8.41 39.15 26.42
C ALA A 64 -7.46 38.81 27.60
N ILE A 65 -6.94 39.84 28.27
CA ILE A 65 -5.94 39.67 29.33
C ILE A 65 -6.49 38.97 30.57
N ASP A 66 -7.81 39.05 30.81
CA ASP A 66 -8.41 38.36 31.95
C ASP A 66 -8.52 36.86 31.66
N LEU A 67 -8.83 36.46 30.42
CA LEU A 67 -8.75 35.05 30.00
C LEU A 67 -7.31 34.53 30.17
N ASP A 68 -6.31 35.31 29.76
CA ASP A 68 -4.89 34.94 29.92
C ASP A 68 -4.53 34.68 31.38
N LYS A 69 -5.00 35.51 32.32
CA LYS A 69 -4.79 35.31 33.76
C LYS A 69 -5.49 34.06 34.27
N VAL A 70 -6.72 33.80 33.83
CA VAL A 70 -7.49 32.63 34.27
C VAL A 70 -6.82 31.33 33.79
N VAL A 71 -6.40 31.26 32.53
CA VAL A 71 -5.74 30.06 31.98
C VAL A 71 -4.30 29.89 32.50
N ALA A 72 -3.65 30.97 32.93
CA ALA A 72 -2.32 30.90 33.54
C ALA A 72 -2.30 30.06 34.84
N ILE A 73 -3.43 29.93 35.53
CA ILE A 73 -3.58 29.01 36.69
C ILE A 73 -3.30 27.56 36.27
N LEU A 74 -3.65 27.19 35.04
CA LEU A 74 -3.38 25.88 34.45
C LEU A 74 -1.97 25.76 33.83
N GLY A 75 -1.11 26.77 34.01
CA GLY A 75 0.20 26.84 33.38
C GLY A 75 0.16 27.13 31.88
N ILE A 76 -0.99 27.55 31.35
CA ILE A 76 -1.20 27.78 29.92
C ILE A 76 -0.90 29.25 29.60
N LYS A 77 -0.12 29.47 28.53
CA LYS A 77 0.10 30.78 27.92
C LYS A 77 -0.49 30.82 26.52
N ARG A 78 -0.96 31.99 26.09
CA ARG A 78 -1.48 32.22 24.74
C ARG A 78 -0.39 31.99 23.70
N GLY A 79 -0.74 31.32 22.60
CA GLY A 79 0.16 31.17 21.46
C GLY A 79 0.48 32.52 20.83
N GLU A 80 1.77 32.85 20.76
CA GLU A 80 2.26 34.02 20.03
C GLU A 80 2.15 33.82 18.52
N PRO A 81 1.99 34.89 17.73
CA PRO A 81 2.05 34.78 16.28
C PRO A 81 3.45 34.35 15.83
N ASP A 82 3.51 33.71 14.67
CA ASP A 82 4.78 33.40 14.00
C ASP A 82 5.43 34.67 13.41
N TYR A 83 6.48 34.48 12.62
CA TYR A 83 7.24 35.57 12.01
C TYR A 83 6.94 35.65 10.52
N ALA A 84 7.01 36.86 9.96
CA ALA A 84 7.02 37.03 8.51
C ALA A 84 8.34 36.47 7.95
N THR A 85 8.27 35.72 6.84
CA THR A 85 9.46 35.14 6.19
C THR A 85 9.44 35.44 4.70
N GLY A 86 10.62 35.41 4.09
CA GLY A 86 10.78 35.52 2.65
C GLY A 86 12.25 35.51 2.30
N ASN A 87 12.57 35.91 1.07
CA ASN A 87 13.92 35.83 0.55
C ASN A 87 14.48 37.22 0.27
N VAL A 88 15.76 37.41 0.52
CA VAL A 88 16.52 38.60 0.11
C VAL A 88 17.68 38.19 -0.78
N THR A 89 17.95 38.99 -1.80
CA THR A 89 19.05 38.84 -2.73
C THR A 89 20.20 39.75 -2.31
N PHE A 90 21.35 39.16 -1.99
CA PHE A 90 22.59 39.87 -1.73
C PHE A 90 23.41 39.97 -3.01
N THR A 91 23.96 41.15 -3.29
CA THR A 91 24.76 41.43 -4.50
C THR A 91 26.22 41.64 -4.13
N ARG A 92 27.13 40.99 -4.86
CA ARG A 92 28.58 41.12 -4.69
C ARG A 92 29.11 42.53 -5.01
N ASP A 93 30.18 42.94 -4.33
CA ASP A 93 30.96 44.14 -4.64
C ASP A 93 32.04 43.93 -5.72
N ILE A 94 32.34 44.98 -6.47
CA ILE A 94 33.18 44.92 -7.67
C ILE A 94 34.64 44.71 -7.27
N GLY A 95 35.30 43.69 -7.84
CA GLY A 95 36.74 43.43 -7.65
C GLY A 95 37.09 42.35 -6.64
N ILE A 96 36.12 41.59 -6.15
CA ILE A 96 36.31 40.46 -5.23
C ILE A 96 36.18 39.15 -6.00
N ASP A 97 37.25 38.36 -6.03
CA ASP A 97 37.39 37.15 -6.84
C ASP A 97 37.53 35.88 -5.98
N GLU A 98 36.82 35.87 -4.85
CA GLU A 98 36.72 34.78 -3.87
C GLU A 98 35.25 34.50 -3.49
N ASP A 99 35.01 33.37 -2.85
CA ASP A 99 33.69 33.00 -2.33
C ASP A 99 33.32 33.91 -1.14
N ILE A 100 32.13 34.51 -1.18
CA ILE A 100 31.62 35.37 -0.10
C ILE A 100 30.60 34.58 0.71
N PHE A 101 30.78 34.56 2.02
CA PHE A 101 29.88 33.88 2.96
C PHE A 101 29.01 34.90 3.70
N ILE A 102 27.70 34.67 3.66
CA ILE A 102 26.70 35.45 4.39
C ILE A 102 26.32 34.63 5.62
N PRO A 103 26.73 35.04 6.83
CA PRO A 103 26.44 34.27 8.02
C PRO A 103 24.95 34.28 8.33
N LYS A 104 24.48 33.19 8.95
CA LYS A 104 23.17 33.16 9.61
C LYS A 104 23.13 34.23 10.70
N GLY A 105 22.01 34.95 10.79
CA GLY A 105 21.83 36.08 11.72
C GLY A 105 22.27 37.44 11.17
N THR A 106 22.57 37.54 9.87
CA THR A 106 22.85 38.83 9.22
C THR A 106 21.60 39.71 9.23
N LEU A 107 21.71 40.92 9.79
CA LEU A 107 20.60 41.84 9.95
C LEU A 107 20.40 42.70 8.69
N VAL A 108 19.18 42.75 8.17
CA VAL A 108 18.76 43.57 7.03
C VAL A 108 17.48 44.33 7.39
N THR A 109 17.33 45.56 6.92
CA THR A 109 16.23 46.44 7.35
C THR A 109 15.64 47.22 6.19
N THR A 110 14.39 47.64 6.35
CA THR A 110 13.78 48.64 5.47
C THR A 110 14.35 50.03 5.76
N GLU A 111 14.12 50.96 4.85
CA GLU A 111 14.30 52.38 5.16
C GLU A 111 13.28 52.84 6.21
N ASP A 112 13.68 53.86 6.97
CA ASP A 112 12.81 54.52 7.95
C ASP A 112 12.12 55.69 7.26
N THR A 113 10.80 55.57 7.04
CA THR A 113 10.01 56.58 6.30
C THR A 113 8.89 57.11 7.19
N GLN A 114 8.32 58.28 6.86
CA GLN A 114 7.19 58.84 7.62
C GLN A 114 5.94 57.94 7.58
N ASP A 115 5.77 57.16 6.51
CA ASP A 115 4.59 56.31 6.28
C ASP A 115 4.79 54.84 6.70
N SER A 116 6.04 54.39 6.87
CA SER A 116 6.35 53.02 7.31
C SER A 116 7.53 53.01 8.29
N PRO A 117 7.30 52.61 9.56
CA PRO A 117 8.37 52.53 10.55
C PRO A 117 9.39 51.47 10.14
N LYS A 118 10.66 51.70 10.46
CA LYS A 118 11.75 50.75 10.17
C LYS A 118 11.45 49.33 10.67
N LYS A 119 11.47 48.37 9.75
CA LYS A 119 11.33 46.92 10.02
C LYS A 119 12.67 46.22 9.86
N ALA A 120 12.91 45.21 10.69
CA ALA A 120 14.18 44.50 10.74
C ALA A 120 13.98 42.99 10.56
N TYR A 121 14.88 42.39 9.80
CA TYR A 121 14.89 40.98 9.43
C TYR A 121 16.29 40.40 9.64
N GLU A 122 16.37 39.13 9.94
CA GLU A 122 17.62 38.37 10.08
C GLU A 122 17.66 37.18 9.12
N THR A 123 18.84 36.84 8.61
CA THR A 123 19.01 35.62 7.81
C THR A 123 18.88 34.38 8.68
N ILE A 124 18.08 33.40 8.26
CA ILE A 124 17.86 32.15 9.03
C ILE A 124 18.69 30.97 8.54
N GLU A 125 19.32 31.14 7.38
CA GLU A 125 20.24 30.20 6.76
C GLU A 125 21.53 30.92 6.35
N GLU A 126 22.60 30.15 6.15
CA GLU A 126 23.85 30.66 5.63
C GLU A 126 23.75 30.80 4.10
N GLY A 127 24.17 31.95 3.57
CA GLY A 127 24.24 32.20 2.15
C GLY A 127 25.67 32.12 1.63
N LYS A 128 25.84 31.72 0.37
CA LYS A 128 27.15 31.75 -0.31
C LYS A 128 27.00 32.36 -1.69
N ILE A 129 27.78 33.40 -1.97
CA ILE A 129 27.97 33.92 -3.34
C ILE A 129 29.26 33.31 -3.88
N ALA A 130 29.14 32.28 -4.73
CA ALA A 130 30.29 31.61 -5.34
C ALA A 130 31.06 32.55 -6.27
N LYS A 131 32.38 32.38 -6.42
CA LYS A 131 33.27 33.23 -7.24
C LYS A 131 32.72 33.54 -8.65
N ASP A 132 31.99 32.63 -9.27
CA ASP A 132 31.38 32.76 -10.60
C ASP A 132 29.97 33.40 -10.60
N GLN A 133 29.38 33.69 -9.44
CA GLN A 133 28.04 34.27 -9.30
C GLN A 133 28.08 35.72 -8.80
N THR A 134 27.16 36.55 -9.27
CA THR A 134 27.05 37.97 -8.88
C THR A 134 26.11 38.21 -7.71
N THR A 135 25.17 37.30 -7.47
CA THR A 135 24.14 37.41 -6.43
C THR A 135 23.90 36.08 -5.76
N ALA A 136 23.40 36.10 -4.52
CA ALA A 136 22.84 34.92 -3.86
C ALA A 136 21.56 35.30 -3.13
N GLN A 137 20.57 34.43 -3.21
CA GLN A 137 19.32 34.57 -2.50
C GLN A 137 19.40 33.80 -1.18
N VAL A 138 18.99 34.45 -0.08
CA VAL A 138 19.05 33.90 1.27
C VAL A 138 17.73 34.16 1.97
N ARG A 139 17.22 33.14 2.67
CA ARG A 139 15.99 33.25 3.43
C ARG A 139 16.18 34.09 4.69
N VAL A 140 15.23 34.99 4.92
CA VAL A 140 15.16 35.88 6.08
C VAL A 140 13.84 35.73 6.84
N GLN A 141 13.88 36.14 8.10
CA GLN A 141 12.76 36.15 9.03
C GLN A 141 12.70 37.50 9.74
N ALA A 142 11.51 38.01 9.99
CA ALA A 142 11.32 39.24 10.77
C ALA A 142 11.86 39.08 12.20
N LEU A 143 12.45 40.14 12.76
CA LEU A 143 12.93 40.13 14.14
C LEU A 143 11.75 40.19 15.13
N ARG A 144 10.64 40.82 14.74
CA ARG A 144 9.39 40.88 15.50
C ARG A 144 8.38 39.90 14.94
N ARG A 145 7.50 39.40 15.80
CA ARG A 145 6.41 38.49 15.44
C ARG A 145 5.20 39.26 14.91
N GLY A 146 4.42 38.61 14.06
CA GLY A 146 3.11 39.10 13.60
C GLY A 146 3.06 39.62 12.17
N LYS A 147 1.83 39.74 11.67
CA LYS A 147 1.52 40.13 10.29
C LYS A 147 1.94 41.56 9.94
N THR A 148 2.11 42.43 10.93
CA THR A 148 2.57 43.81 10.72
C THR A 148 3.98 43.90 10.13
N GLU A 149 4.76 42.83 10.23
CA GLU A 149 6.12 42.74 9.69
C GLU A 149 6.16 42.26 8.21
N GLU A 150 5.01 42.20 7.52
CA GLU A 150 4.96 42.04 6.06
C GLU A 150 5.49 43.30 5.38
N THR A 151 6.32 43.13 4.33
CA THR A 151 6.87 44.28 3.59
C THR A 151 7.02 43.97 2.12
N GLU A 152 6.53 44.88 1.28
CA GLU A 152 6.51 44.77 -0.18
C GLU A 152 7.90 44.56 -0.80
N ALA A 153 7.90 44.10 -2.05
CA ALA A 153 9.10 44.00 -2.86
C ALA A 153 9.88 45.32 -2.89
N GLU A 154 11.21 45.24 -2.99
CA GLU A 154 12.15 46.33 -3.17
C GLU A 154 12.29 47.33 -2.01
N THR A 155 12.01 46.88 -0.78
CA THR A 155 11.98 47.76 0.40
C THR A 155 13.10 47.46 1.41
N ILE A 156 13.62 46.22 1.43
CA ILE A 156 14.70 45.79 2.31
C ILE A 156 16.03 46.11 1.63
N VAL A 157 16.47 47.36 1.75
CA VAL A 157 17.65 47.88 1.04
C VAL A 157 18.82 48.23 1.96
N VAL A 158 18.61 48.25 3.28
CA VAL A 158 19.61 48.68 4.25
C VAL A 158 20.22 47.48 4.97
N MET A 159 21.56 47.40 4.98
CA MET A 159 22.33 46.49 5.85
C MET A 159 22.97 47.30 6.98
N PRO A 160 22.42 47.31 8.21
CA PRO A 160 23.03 48.03 9.33
C PRO A 160 24.44 47.53 9.66
N GLN A 161 24.71 46.25 9.43
CA GLN A 161 26.02 45.63 9.56
C GLN A 161 26.40 45.03 8.19
N PRO A 162 27.18 45.76 7.37
CA PRO A 162 27.58 45.27 6.06
C PRO A 162 28.39 43.96 6.16
N VAL A 163 28.06 42.99 5.31
CA VAL A 163 28.84 41.76 5.13
C VAL A 163 30.01 42.06 4.20
N VAL A 164 31.21 41.59 4.55
CA VAL A 164 32.41 41.82 3.75
C VAL A 164 32.23 41.26 2.33
N GLY A 165 32.41 42.13 1.34
CA GLY A 165 32.30 41.81 -0.08
C GLY A 165 30.89 41.83 -0.68
N VAL A 166 29.88 42.20 0.11
CA VAL A 166 28.51 42.42 -0.37
C VAL A 166 28.27 43.92 -0.54
N LYS A 167 27.84 44.32 -1.74
CA LYS A 167 27.54 45.71 -2.11
C LYS A 167 26.18 46.19 -1.65
N SER A 168 25.16 45.35 -1.84
CA SER A 168 23.77 45.72 -1.56
C SER A 168 22.92 44.49 -1.25
N VAL A 169 21.82 44.71 -0.54
CA VAL A 169 20.76 43.74 -0.32
C VAL A 169 19.46 44.30 -0.91
N ASN A 170 18.63 43.43 -1.47
CA ASN A 170 17.28 43.78 -1.89
C ASN A 170 16.34 42.59 -1.71
N ASN A 171 15.04 42.80 -1.53
CA ASN A 171 14.03 41.73 -1.64
C ASN A 171 13.28 41.87 -2.96
N GLU A 172 13.40 40.89 -3.86
CA GLU A 172 12.69 40.91 -5.16
C GLU A 172 11.19 40.64 -5.02
N GLU A 173 10.81 39.91 -3.97
CA GLU A 173 9.43 39.57 -3.64
C GLU A 173 9.02 40.15 -2.29
N THR A 174 7.72 40.36 -2.08
CA THR A 174 7.18 40.75 -0.78
C THR A 174 7.43 39.65 0.26
N LEU A 175 7.90 40.04 1.45
CA LEU A 175 7.92 39.15 2.61
C LEU A 175 6.49 38.98 3.14
N ARG A 176 6.00 37.74 3.17
CA ARG A 176 4.62 37.39 3.57
C ARG A 176 4.60 36.74 4.94
N PHE A 177 3.52 36.94 5.67
CA PHE A 177 3.22 36.18 6.88
C PHE A 177 2.53 34.87 6.51
N THR A 178 3.24 33.76 6.62
CA THR A 178 2.73 32.42 6.28
C THR A 178 2.50 31.53 7.50
N GLY A 179 2.84 32.01 8.70
CA GLY A 179 2.75 31.26 9.94
C GLY A 179 1.40 31.40 10.67
N LYS A 180 1.32 30.83 11.87
CA LYS A 180 0.14 30.84 12.72
C LYS A 180 -0.10 32.24 13.28
N LEU A 181 -1.32 32.75 13.14
CA LEU A 181 -1.77 33.98 13.79
C LEU A 181 -1.78 33.82 15.31
N GLN A 182 -1.79 34.94 16.02
CA GLN A 182 -1.97 34.94 17.47
C GLN A 182 -3.25 34.17 17.83
N GLU A 183 -3.14 33.30 18.83
CA GLU A 183 -4.27 32.47 19.27
C GLU A 183 -5.44 33.33 19.76
N SER A 184 -6.64 33.10 19.23
CA SER A 184 -7.85 33.83 19.63
C SER A 184 -8.37 33.38 20.99
N ASP A 185 -9.23 34.19 21.63
CA ASP A 185 -9.83 33.84 22.92
C ASP A 185 -10.60 32.53 22.88
N GLU A 186 -11.34 32.27 21.80
CA GLU A 186 -12.09 31.02 21.65
C GLU A 186 -11.16 29.81 21.50
N GLN A 187 -10.08 29.95 20.73
CA GLN A 187 -9.08 28.88 20.59
C GLN A 187 -8.37 28.60 21.93
N LEU A 188 -7.97 29.65 22.64
CA LEU A 188 -7.33 29.54 23.95
C LEU A 188 -8.27 28.89 24.98
N ARG A 189 -9.56 29.28 24.98
CA ARG A 189 -10.59 28.70 25.85
C ARG A 189 -10.78 27.22 25.60
N GLN A 190 -10.91 26.82 24.32
CA GLN A 190 -11.05 25.41 23.96
C GLN A 190 -9.83 24.61 24.38
N ARG A 191 -8.62 25.12 24.13
CA ARG A 191 -7.38 24.47 24.55
C ARG A 191 -7.26 24.37 26.06
N ALA A 192 -7.64 25.40 26.82
CA ALA A 192 -7.63 25.38 28.28
C ALA A 192 -8.59 24.33 28.85
N LYS A 193 -9.80 24.22 28.29
CA LYS A 193 -10.77 23.16 28.66
C LYS A 193 -10.25 21.77 28.33
N GLN A 194 -9.69 21.59 27.14
CA GLN A 194 -9.09 20.31 26.72
C GLN A 194 -7.91 19.92 27.61
N ALA A 195 -7.06 20.86 27.98
CA ALA A 195 -5.94 20.63 28.90
C ALA A 195 -6.43 20.24 30.30
N LEU A 196 -7.47 20.90 30.82
CA LEU A 196 -8.10 20.53 32.09
C LEU A 196 -8.66 19.10 32.04
N LEU A 197 -9.34 18.72 30.95
CA LEU A 197 -9.84 17.37 30.74
C LEU A 197 -8.71 16.33 30.59
N ALA A 198 -7.63 16.69 29.91
CA ALA A 198 -6.46 15.84 29.71
C ALA A 198 -5.68 15.59 31.02
N THR A 199 -5.66 16.57 31.93
CA THR A 199 -4.97 16.48 33.22
C THR A 199 -5.54 15.38 34.12
N SER A 200 -6.79 14.97 33.90
CA SER A 200 -7.43 13.92 34.71
C SER A 200 -6.90 12.49 34.44
N GLY A 201 -6.20 12.25 33.31
CA GLY A 201 -5.73 10.91 32.93
C GLY A 201 -6.86 9.87 32.82
N GLY A 202 -6.62 8.71 32.19
CA GLY A 202 -7.55 7.58 32.34
C GLY A 202 -8.98 7.75 31.77
N ASN A 203 -9.21 8.68 30.84
CA ASN A 203 -10.47 8.83 30.12
C ASN A 203 -10.27 8.71 28.60
N THR A 204 -11.34 8.39 27.87
CA THR A 204 -11.30 8.17 26.40
C THR A 204 -10.84 9.40 25.62
N THR A 205 -11.11 10.61 26.13
CA THR A 205 -10.71 11.87 25.49
C THR A 205 -9.20 12.10 25.58
N SER A 206 -8.57 11.76 26.71
CA SER A 206 -7.11 11.83 26.88
C SER A 206 -6.38 10.89 25.94
N ILE A 207 -6.89 9.67 25.75
CA ILE A 207 -6.35 8.69 24.81
C ILE A 207 -6.50 9.19 23.36
N ARG A 208 -7.69 9.68 22.99
CA ARG A 208 -7.94 10.27 21.66
C ARG A 208 -6.99 11.42 21.36
N ASN A 209 -6.86 12.39 22.28
CA ASN A 209 -6.02 13.57 22.08
C ASN A 209 -4.52 13.23 22.00
N ALA A 210 -4.05 12.28 22.81
CA ALA A 210 -2.66 11.83 22.76
C ALA A 210 -2.35 11.22 21.38
N LEU A 211 -3.23 10.35 20.89
CA LEU A 211 -3.05 9.70 19.60
C LEU A 211 -3.17 10.67 18.42
N LEU A 212 -4.12 11.62 18.46
CA LEU A 212 -4.25 12.67 17.42
C LEU A 212 -3.04 13.60 17.33
N SER A 213 -2.18 13.66 18.36
CA SER A 213 -0.96 14.47 18.33
C SER A 213 0.19 13.84 17.54
N LEU A 214 0.08 12.55 17.20
CA LEU A 214 1.11 11.82 16.46
C LEU A 214 1.04 12.12 14.95
N PRO A 215 2.18 12.26 14.28
CA PRO A 215 2.22 12.49 12.84
C PRO A 215 1.64 11.29 12.08
N GLY A 216 0.75 11.57 11.12
CA GLY A 216 0.09 10.55 10.30
C GLY A 216 -1.23 10.04 10.87
N VAL A 217 -1.52 10.23 12.16
CA VAL A 217 -2.83 9.91 12.73
C VAL A 217 -3.86 10.95 12.29
N ARG A 218 -4.90 10.51 11.57
CA ARG A 218 -5.97 11.40 11.08
C ARG A 218 -7.15 11.44 12.03
N GLU A 219 -7.53 10.28 12.55
CA GLU A 219 -8.73 10.15 13.37
C GLU A 219 -8.62 8.97 14.33
N VAL A 220 -9.25 9.09 15.51
CA VAL A 220 -9.20 8.10 16.58
C VAL A 220 -10.56 7.94 17.24
N GLN A 221 -11.05 6.70 17.30
CA GLN A 221 -12.27 6.32 18.02
C GLN A 221 -11.94 5.30 19.10
N VAL A 222 -12.61 5.40 20.25
CA VAL A 222 -12.40 4.51 21.39
C VAL A 222 -13.73 3.86 21.73
N ARG A 223 -13.76 2.52 21.71
CA ARG A 223 -14.90 1.70 22.15
C ARG A 223 -14.53 0.99 23.44
N GLU A 224 -15.32 1.20 24.48
CA GLU A 224 -15.14 0.54 25.77
C GLU A 224 -15.82 -0.84 25.72
N ASN A 225 -15.02 -1.91 25.78
CA ASN A 225 -15.49 -3.28 25.86
C ASN A 225 -15.21 -3.85 27.25
N PHE A 226 -16.10 -4.73 27.63
CA PHE A 226 -16.42 -5.03 28.98
C PHE A 226 -16.45 -6.59 29.01
N HIS A 227 -15.63 -7.28 29.82
CA HIS A 227 -15.40 -8.74 29.70
C HIS A 227 -16.15 -9.67 30.71
N PHE A 228 -16.44 -9.23 31.96
CA PHE A 228 -17.08 -10.05 33.00
C PHE A 228 -18.11 -9.28 33.85
N PRO A 229 -19.31 -9.84 34.10
CA PRO A 229 -20.29 -9.26 35.03
C PRO A 229 -19.78 -9.09 36.48
N ARG A 230 -20.04 -7.90 37.04
CA ARG A 230 -19.68 -7.54 38.42
C ARG A 230 -20.85 -6.90 39.16
N GLY A 231 -20.89 -7.10 40.47
CA GLY A 231 -21.95 -6.58 41.31
C GLY A 231 -21.67 -6.75 42.80
N LYS A 232 -22.66 -6.38 43.63
CA LYS A 232 -22.58 -6.49 45.08
C LYS A 232 -23.53 -7.57 45.58
N VAL A 233 -23.06 -8.38 46.52
CA VAL A 233 -23.86 -9.34 47.28
C VAL A 233 -23.74 -9.06 48.77
N THR A 234 -24.83 -9.21 49.50
CA THR A 234 -24.87 -9.05 50.94
C THR A 234 -24.57 -10.41 51.58
N VAL A 235 -23.55 -10.46 52.43
CA VAL A 235 -23.20 -11.65 53.22
C VAL A 235 -23.63 -11.43 54.66
N SER A 236 -24.39 -12.38 55.21
CA SER A 236 -24.88 -12.32 56.60
C SER A 236 -24.80 -13.66 57.33
N GLY A 237 -24.53 -13.63 58.63
CA GLY A 237 -24.54 -14.83 59.48
C GLY A 237 -24.10 -14.57 60.91
N SER A 238 -24.29 -15.54 61.80
CA SER A 238 -23.87 -15.44 63.21
C SER A 238 -22.42 -15.87 63.36
N VAL A 239 -21.57 -14.96 63.85
CA VAL A 239 -20.15 -15.24 64.09
C VAL A 239 -19.78 -14.88 65.53
N SER A 240 -19.08 -15.76 66.22
CA SER A 240 -18.68 -15.56 67.63
C SER A 240 -17.44 -14.66 67.82
N GLU A 241 -16.60 -14.52 66.79
CA GLU A 241 -15.38 -13.71 66.76
C GLU A 241 -15.26 -12.98 65.39
N GLU A 242 -14.27 -12.09 65.21
CA GLU A 242 -14.01 -11.44 63.91
C GLU A 242 -13.63 -12.48 62.84
N LEU A 243 -14.44 -12.58 61.78
CA LEU A 243 -14.19 -13.49 60.65
C LEU A 243 -13.74 -12.71 59.41
N LYS A 244 -12.60 -13.13 58.85
CA LYS A 244 -12.07 -12.59 57.60
C LYS A 244 -12.58 -13.43 56.42
N VAL A 245 -13.19 -12.77 55.43
CA VAL A 245 -13.49 -13.35 54.11
C VAL A 245 -12.42 -12.87 53.14
N PRO A 246 -11.46 -13.71 52.71
CA PRO A 246 -10.38 -13.29 51.82
C PRO A 246 -10.89 -12.84 50.45
N LYS A 247 -10.10 -12.02 49.77
CA LYS A 247 -10.25 -11.79 48.32
C LYS A 247 -10.10 -13.11 47.57
N GLY A 248 -10.94 -13.34 46.56
CA GLY A 248 -10.94 -14.55 45.72
C GLY A 248 -11.70 -15.72 46.32
N THR A 249 -12.51 -15.50 47.37
CA THR A 249 -13.33 -16.55 47.98
C THR A 249 -14.42 -16.98 46.99
N PRO A 250 -14.55 -18.28 46.65
CA PRO A 250 -15.53 -18.75 45.69
C PRO A 250 -16.95 -18.72 46.27
N MET A 251 -17.91 -18.32 45.45
CA MET A 251 -19.33 -18.25 45.75
C MET A 251 -20.12 -18.90 44.61
N THR A 252 -21.18 -19.62 44.93
CA THR A 252 -21.92 -20.39 43.93
C THR A 252 -23.37 -19.94 43.88
N LEU A 253 -23.80 -19.45 42.72
CA LEU A 253 -25.18 -19.14 42.41
C LEU A 253 -25.90 -20.42 41.96
N GLN A 254 -27.11 -20.64 42.47
CA GLN A 254 -27.96 -21.76 42.07
C GLN A 254 -28.98 -21.29 41.01
N VAL A 255 -28.77 -21.70 39.76
CA VAL A 255 -29.62 -21.32 38.62
C VAL A 255 -30.77 -22.32 38.43
N SER A 256 -30.53 -23.61 38.73
CA SER A 256 -31.54 -24.68 38.75
C SER A 256 -31.14 -25.80 39.72
N GLU A 257 -31.91 -26.89 39.83
CA GLU A 257 -31.56 -28.06 40.67
C GLU A 257 -30.25 -28.75 40.24
N THR A 258 -29.84 -28.59 38.98
CA THR A 258 -28.66 -29.26 38.40
C THR A 258 -27.59 -28.30 37.87
N GLN A 259 -27.88 -27.00 37.77
CA GLN A 259 -26.96 -26.01 37.20
C GLN A 259 -26.57 -24.93 38.22
N THR A 260 -25.26 -24.71 38.33
CA THR A 260 -24.66 -23.67 39.17
C THR A 260 -23.74 -22.77 38.35
N ARG A 261 -23.58 -21.53 38.80
CA ARG A 261 -22.61 -20.57 38.26
C ARG A 261 -21.67 -20.13 39.37
N ASP A 262 -20.37 -20.06 39.08
CA ASP A 262 -19.36 -19.69 40.05
C ASP A 262 -19.02 -18.21 39.96
N TYR A 263 -18.77 -17.61 41.13
CA TYR A 263 -18.38 -16.22 41.34
C TYR A 263 -17.25 -16.20 42.36
N HIS A 264 -16.54 -15.08 42.47
CA HIS A 264 -15.53 -14.91 43.50
C HIS A 264 -15.49 -13.48 44.03
N THR A 265 -15.07 -13.32 45.28
CA THR A 265 -14.93 -12.00 45.92
C THR A 265 -13.76 -11.22 45.32
N THR A 266 -13.95 -9.92 45.09
CA THR A 266 -12.90 -9.05 44.52
C THR A 266 -12.06 -8.34 45.58
N GLN A 267 -12.51 -8.37 46.83
CA GLN A 267 -11.90 -7.71 47.98
C GLN A 267 -12.01 -8.56 49.26
N GLU A 268 -11.18 -8.25 50.26
CA GLU A 268 -11.26 -8.83 51.60
C GLU A 268 -12.32 -8.10 52.43
N VAL A 269 -13.12 -8.85 53.21
CA VAL A 269 -14.20 -8.29 54.03
C VAL A 269 -14.17 -8.88 55.44
N MET A 270 -14.41 -8.03 56.44
CA MET A 270 -14.45 -8.41 57.86
C MET A 270 -15.90 -8.45 58.37
N LEU A 271 -16.27 -9.53 59.07
CA LEU A 271 -17.57 -9.71 59.71
C LEU A 271 -17.38 -9.81 61.24
N SER A 272 -18.13 -9.03 62.02
CA SER A 272 -18.06 -9.04 63.48
C SER A 272 -19.43 -8.80 64.13
N GLY A 273 -19.82 -9.62 65.10
CA GLY A 273 -21.04 -9.44 65.91
C GLY A 273 -22.13 -10.49 65.66
N GLN A 274 -23.26 -10.37 66.38
CA GLN A 274 -24.44 -11.21 66.17
C GLN A 274 -25.24 -10.67 64.98
N ASN A 275 -25.14 -11.36 63.84
CA ASN A 275 -25.84 -11.09 62.58
C ASN A 275 -25.41 -9.82 61.78
N PRO A 276 -24.10 -9.60 61.52
CA PRO A 276 -23.66 -8.56 60.59
C PRO A 276 -24.16 -8.85 59.17
N ALA A 277 -24.59 -7.81 58.46
CA ALA A 277 -24.88 -7.83 57.02
C ALA A 277 -23.90 -6.86 56.33
N VAL A 278 -23.06 -7.37 55.44
CA VAL A 278 -22.02 -6.57 54.76
C VAL A 278 -22.06 -6.79 53.26
N ASP A 279 -22.04 -5.70 52.50
CA ASP A 279 -21.96 -5.73 51.04
C ASP A 279 -20.54 -6.12 50.59
N VAL A 280 -20.46 -7.18 49.80
CA VAL A 280 -19.24 -7.74 49.23
C VAL A 280 -19.28 -7.62 47.71
N GLU A 281 -18.22 -7.07 47.10
CA GLU A 281 -18.10 -7.00 45.65
C GLU A 281 -17.61 -8.32 45.06
N ILE A 282 -18.32 -8.81 44.03
CA ILE A 282 -18.06 -10.11 43.39
C ILE A 282 -17.98 -10.00 41.86
N GLU A 283 -17.26 -10.95 41.25
CA GLU A 283 -17.10 -11.10 39.80
C GLU A 283 -17.53 -12.51 39.34
N ALA A 284 -18.16 -12.60 38.18
CA ALA A 284 -18.55 -13.87 37.55
C ALA A 284 -17.33 -14.69 37.08
N GLY A 285 -17.36 -16.00 37.30
CA GLY A 285 -16.34 -16.94 36.80
C GLY A 285 -16.48 -17.30 35.32
N ILE A 286 -17.54 -16.80 34.65
CA ILE A 286 -17.82 -17.01 33.23
C ILE A 286 -18.01 -15.66 32.51
N PRO A 287 -17.47 -15.50 31.28
CA PRO A 287 -17.50 -14.22 30.56
C PRO A 287 -18.85 -13.95 29.88
N GLY A 288 -19.09 -12.67 29.55
CA GLY A 288 -20.25 -12.24 28.76
C GLY A 288 -21.60 -12.27 29.50
N ALA A 289 -22.70 -12.12 28.75
CA ALA A 289 -24.06 -12.03 29.29
C ALA A 289 -24.49 -13.29 30.09
N ASP A 290 -23.84 -14.42 29.84
CA ASP A 290 -24.07 -15.67 30.58
C ASP A 290 -23.66 -15.57 32.07
N GLY A 291 -22.87 -14.55 32.45
CA GLY A 291 -22.51 -14.27 33.84
C GLY A 291 -23.46 -13.29 34.56
N GLU A 292 -24.54 -12.82 33.93
CA GLU A 292 -25.46 -11.85 34.55
C GLU A 292 -26.46 -12.52 35.51
N VAL A 293 -26.89 -11.76 36.52
CA VAL A 293 -27.80 -12.21 37.58
C VAL A 293 -28.83 -11.13 37.87
N GLU A 294 -30.10 -11.50 37.87
CA GLU A 294 -31.18 -10.61 38.30
C GLU A 294 -31.13 -10.33 39.81
N ALA A 295 -31.76 -9.25 40.27
CA ALA A 295 -31.89 -8.98 41.69
C ALA A 295 -32.71 -10.08 42.39
N GLY A 296 -32.27 -10.51 43.58
CA GLY A 296 -32.97 -11.50 44.40
C GLY A 296 -32.74 -12.96 44.01
N ALA A 297 -31.61 -13.28 43.36
CA ALA A 297 -31.30 -14.64 42.94
C ALA A 297 -30.85 -15.54 44.11
N THR A 298 -30.98 -16.85 43.94
CA THR A 298 -30.71 -17.84 44.98
C THR A 298 -29.23 -18.27 44.99
N TRP A 299 -28.56 -18.09 46.13
CA TRP A 299 -27.15 -18.46 46.33
C TRP A 299 -27.04 -19.68 47.25
N LYS A 300 -26.00 -20.50 47.04
CA LYS A 300 -25.62 -21.54 48.02
C LYS A 300 -24.97 -20.89 49.24
N GLU A 301 -25.09 -21.55 50.38
CA GLU A 301 -24.43 -21.11 51.62
C GLU A 301 -22.91 -21.02 51.44
N LEU A 302 -22.34 -19.90 51.86
CA LEU A 302 -20.90 -19.65 51.81
C LEU A 302 -20.23 -20.26 53.04
N LYS A 303 -19.29 -21.17 52.84
CA LYS A 303 -18.51 -21.77 53.93
C LYS A 303 -17.13 -21.11 54.03
N VAL A 304 -16.86 -20.44 55.15
CA VAL A 304 -15.55 -19.84 55.46
C VAL A 304 -15.08 -20.39 56.80
N GLY A 305 -14.07 -21.26 56.76
CA GLY A 305 -13.64 -22.02 57.94
C GLY A 305 -14.74 -22.97 58.44
N SER A 306 -15.12 -22.87 59.71
CA SER A 306 -16.22 -23.62 60.34
C SER A 306 -17.58 -22.93 60.27
N ASN A 307 -17.65 -21.74 59.67
CA ASN A 307 -18.85 -20.90 59.68
C ASN A 307 -19.61 -21.00 58.34
N THR A 308 -20.94 -21.06 58.44
CA THR A 308 -21.86 -21.06 57.29
C THR A 308 -22.57 -19.72 57.23
N LEU A 309 -22.44 -19.01 56.11
CA LEU A 309 -22.98 -17.67 55.89
C LEU A 309 -24.01 -17.69 54.76
N THR A 310 -25.03 -16.84 54.87
CA THR A 310 -26.05 -16.63 53.84
C THR A 310 -25.62 -15.51 52.90
N VAL A 311 -25.90 -15.66 51.61
CA VAL A 311 -25.58 -14.70 50.55
C VAL A 311 -26.86 -14.29 49.85
N THR A 312 -27.07 -12.99 49.67
CA THR A 312 -28.20 -12.45 48.89
C THR A 312 -27.72 -11.34 47.97
N ASN A 313 -28.47 -11.02 46.92
CA ASN A 313 -28.16 -9.89 46.05
C ASN A 313 -29.39 -8.99 45.87
N ASP A 314 -29.40 -7.80 46.46
CA ASP A 314 -30.54 -6.88 46.37
C ASP A 314 -30.59 -6.12 45.04
N LYS A 315 -29.51 -6.15 44.27
CA LYS A 315 -29.36 -5.52 42.94
C LYS A 315 -28.87 -6.54 41.93
N ALA A 316 -29.19 -6.29 40.66
CA ALA A 316 -28.71 -7.12 39.55
C ALA A 316 -27.18 -7.04 39.42
N ILE A 317 -26.55 -8.19 39.16
CA ILE A 317 -25.14 -8.32 38.80
C ILE A 317 -25.12 -8.30 37.28
N SER A 318 -24.50 -7.28 36.71
CA SER A 318 -24.50 -7.02 35.27
C SER A 318 -23.08 -6.79 34.81
N GLN A 319 -22.85 -6.91 33.51
CA GLN A 319 -21.61 -6.49 32.87
C GLN A 319 -21.28 -5.03 33.24
N ARG A 320 -20.30 -4.84 34.13
CA ARG A 320 -19.80 -3.54 34.61
C ARG A 320 -18.31 -3.66 34.86
N ASP A 321 -17.49 -3.35 33.87
CA ASP A 321 -16.20 -4.03 33.74
C ASP A 321 -15.00 -3.13 33.96
N PHE A 322 -13.89 -3.77 34.31
CA PHE A 322 -12.56 -3.38 33.86
C PHE A 322 -12.34 -4.13 32.53
N GLY A 323 -11.77 -3.61 31.45
CA GLY A 323 -11.17 -2.32 31.11
C GLY A 323 -10.49 -2.49 29.74
N ILE A 324 -11.08 -3.31 28.84
CA ILE A 324 -10.55 -3.52 27.50
C ILE A 324 -11.10 -2.40 26.65
N ILE A 325 -10.23 -1.50 26.20
CA ILE A 325 -10.64 -0.46 25.25
C ILE A 325 -10.15 -0.86 23.88
N GLU A 326 -11.05 -0.90 22.91
CA GLU A 326 -10.67 -1.00 21.52
C GLU A 326 -10.45 0.40 20.98
N ILE A 327 -9.26 0.63 20.43
CA ILE A 327 -8.86 1.93 19.90
C ILE A 327 -8.70 1.77 18.39
N PHE A 328 -9.56 2.43 17.64
CA PHE A 328 -9.56 2.45 16.19
C PHE A 328 -8.82 3.68 15.70
N VAL A 329 -7.81 3.49 14.85
CA VAL A 329 -6.97 4.57 14.34
C VAL A 329 -7.02 4.59 12.81
N ASP A 330 -7.28 5.77 12.24
CA ASP A 330 -7.20 6.05 10.80
C ASP A 330 -5.90 6.81 10.46
N GLY A 331 -5.37 6.58 9.26
CA GLY A 331 -4.20 7.25 8.71
C GLY A 331 -2.85 6.57 8.95
N ILE A 332 -2.82 5.51 9.76
CA ILE A 332 -1.61 4.73 10.03
C ILE A 332 -1.69 3.38 9.32
N ASP A 333 -0.60 3.00 8.66
CA ASP A 333 -0.41 1.65 8.15
C ASP A 333 -0.04 0.71 9.30
N PHE A 334 -0.91 -0.26 9.59
CA PHE A 334 -0.73 -1.22 10.67
C PHE A 334 0.28 -2.33 10.34
N THR A 335 0.79 -2.39 9.10
CA THR A 335 1.92 -3.26 8.74
C THR A 335 3.27 -2.68 9.18
N ASP A 336 3.33 -1.37 9.43
CA ASP A 336 4.50 -0.65 9.94
C ASP A 336 4.60 -0.77 11.47
N LEU A 337 5.42 -1.72 11.92
CA LEU A 337 5.57 -2.05 13.34
C LEU A 337 6.12 -0.88 14.19
N GLU A 338 6.92 0.03 13.61
CA GLU A 338 7.47 1.17 14.34
C GLU A 338 6.36 2.16 14.70
N LYS A 339 5.49 2.51 13.73
CA LYS A 339 4.33 3.39 13.98
C LYS A 339 3.35 2.78 14.97
N VAL A 340 3.09 1.47 14.87
CA VAL A 340 2.23 0.76 15.83
C VAL A 340 2.84 0.78 17.25
N SER A 341 4.16 0.67 17.37
CA SER A 341 4.85 0.80 18.66
C SER A 341 4.72 2.20 19.27
N GLN A 342 4.87 3.26 18.46
CA GLN A 342 4.67 4.65 18.88
C GLN A 342 3.24 4.89 19.39
N LEU A 343 2.22 4.36 18.69
CA LEU A 343 0.83 4.43 19.14
C LEU A 343 0.65 3.78 20.52
N LYS A 344 1.21 2.58 20.72
CA LYS A 344 1.13 1.86 22.01
C LYS A 344 1.80 2.63 23.14
N GLN A 345 2.98 3.18 22.91
CA GLN A 345 3.71 3.98 23.91
C GLN A 345 2.92 5.21 24.35
N GLU A 346 2.31 5.92 23.39
CA GLU A 346 1.48 7.10 23.70
C GLU A 346 0.21 6.73 24.47
N ILE A 347 -0.43 5.60 24.15
CA ILE A 347 -1.59 5.10 24.90
C ILE A 347 -1.18 4.73 26.32
N ASP A 348 -0.05 4.05 26.50
CA ASP A 348 0.46 3.64 27.82
C ASP A 348 0.76 4.83 28.73
N ARG A 349 1.17 5.97 28.17
CA ARG A 349 1.39 7.21 28.93
C ARG A 349 0.12 7.78 29.56
N VAL A 350 -1.02 7.63 28.88
CA VAL A 350 -2.27 8.34 29.25
C VAL A 350 -3.37 7.43 29.80
N LYS A 351 -3.29 6.11 29.55
CA LYS A 351 -4.26 5.13 30.05
C LYS A 351 -4.17 4.97 31.58
N ALA A 352 -5.30 4.64 32.21
CA ALA A 352 -5.32 4.27 33.61
C ALA A 352 -4.66 2.90 33.85
N ALA A 353 -4.13 2.69 35.05
CA ALA A 353 -3.67 1.38 35.48
C ALA A 353 -4.82 0.36 35.43
N GLY A 354 -4.58 -0.82 34.86
CA GLY A 354 -5.59 -1.88 34.70
C GLY A 354 -6.42 -1.82 33.41
N ILE A 355 -6.25 -0.80 32.56
CA ILE A 355 -6.84 -0.74 31.21
C ILE A 355 -5.94 -1.46 30.19
N TYR A 356 -6.54 -2.34 29.39
CA TYR A 356 -5.89 -3.07 28.30
C TYR A 356 -6.33 -2.51 26.94
N PRO A 357 -5.48 -1.75 26.24
CA PRO A 357 -5.83 -1.21 24.93
C PRO A 357 -5.60 -2.24 23.82
N LEU A 358 -6.65 -2.51 23.03
CA LEU A 358 -6.58 -3.27 21.80
C LEU A 358 -6.61 -2.30 20.62
N LEU A 359 -5.46 -2.12 19.98
CA LEU A 359 -5.33 -1.22 18.84
C LEU A 359 -5.79 -1.92 17.55
N LYS A 360 -6.66 -1.27 16.77
CA LYS A 360 -7.19 -1.76 15.49
C LYS A 360 -7.18 -0.64 14.43
N PRO A 361 -7.04 -0.97 13.14
CA PRO A 361 -7.29 0.00 12.08
C PRO A 361 -8.78 0.35 12.01
N ALA A 362 -9.10 1.52 11.44
CA ALA A 362 -10.47 1.86 11.07
C ALA A 362 -11.05 0.84 10.08
N THR A 363 -12.33 0.45 10.24
CA THR A 363 -12.98 -0.47 9.30
C THR A 363 -13.40 0.30 8.06
N ALA A 364 -12.78 0.00 6.93
CA ALA A 364 -13.09 0.63 5.66
C ALA A 364 -14.40 0.09 5.06
N ILE A 365 -15.37 0.98 4.85
CA ILE A 365 -16.55 0.74 4.02
C ILE A 365 -16.23 1.24 2.62
N ASN A 366 -15.95 0.31 1.71
CA ASN A 366 -15.70 0.65 0.32
C ASN A 366 -16.99 1.12 -0.34
N VAL A 367 -16.95 2.30 -0.94
CA VAL A 367 -18.09 2.92 -1.63
C VAL A 367 -17.86 2.91 -3.13
N ASP A 368 -18.73 2.22 -3.85
CA ASP A 368 -18.87 2.28 -5.29
C ASP A 368 -20.11 3.09 -5.65
N GLY A 369 -19.94 4.18 -6.39
CA GLY A 369 -21.04 5.07 -6.74
C GLY A 369 -21.06 5.41 -8.23
N VAL A 370 -22.25 5.42 -8.82
CA VAL A 370 -22.46 5.86 -10.21
C VAL A 370 -23.51 6.96 -10.19
N PHE A 371 -23.18 8.14 -10.72
CA PHE A 371 -23.99 9.34 -10.63
C PHE A 371 -24.30 9.90 -12.03
N GLN A 372 -25.58 10.13 -12.32
CA GLN A 372 -26.02 10.82 -13.52
C GLN A 372 -26.38 12.26 -13.19
N ILE A 373 -25.67 13.19 -13.81
CA ILE A 373 -25.89 14.63 -13.63
C ILE A 373 -26.55 15.24 -14.87
N GLU A 374 -27.35 16.27 -14.66
CA GLU A 374 -27.83 17.13 -15.74
C GLU A 374 -26.99 18.40 -15.76
N LEU A 375 -26.57 18.84 -16.94
CA LEU A 375 -25.81 20.08 -17.11
C LEU A 375 -26.76 21.25 -17.35
N GLN A 376 -26.31 22.46 -17.01
CA GLN A 376 -27.08 23.67 -17.27
C GLN A 376 -27.35 23.82 -18.78
N PRO A 377 -28.61 23.99 -19.21
CA PRO A 377 -28.97 23.98 -20.63
C PRO A 377 -28.37 25.13 -21.45
N GLU A 378 -27.92 26.19 -20.78
CA GLU A 378 -27.24 27.34 -21.41
C GLU A 378 -25.75 27.06 -21.72
N LEU A 379 -25.15 26.04 -21.10
CA LEU A 379 -23.76 25.65 -21.30
C LEU A 379 -23.60 24.74 -22.52
N LYS A 380 -23.03 25.28 -23.59
CA LYS A 380 -22.56 24.52 -24.75
C LYS A 380 -21.10 24.14 -24.54
N LEU A 381 -20.87 23.01 -23.88
CA LEU A 381 -19.53 22.47 -23.66
C LEU A 381 -19.09 21.56 -24.82
N SER A 382 -17.81 21.60 -25.15
CA SER A 382 -17.17 20.58 -25.98
C SER A 382 -17.08 19.22 -25.24
N PRO A 383 -16.83 18.10 -25.95
CA PRO A 383 -16.67 16.80 -25.32
C PRO A 383 -15.57 16.76 -24.25
N GLU A 384 -14.45 17.46 -24.47
CA GLU A 384 -13.33 17.55 -23.53
C GLU A 384 -13.70 18.36 -22.28
N GLU A 385 -14.33 19.52 -22.45
CA GLU A 385 -14.77 20.36 -21.32
C GLU A 385 -15.85 19.66 -20.48
N ARG A 386 -16.71 18.86 -21.12
CA ARG A 386 -17.69 18.02 -20.43
C ARG A 386 -17.01 16.95 -19.58
N LEU A 387 -16.01 16.25 -20.13
CA LEU A 387 -15.24 15.25 -19.38
C LEU A 387 -14.54 15.87 -18.17
N GLN A 388 -13.92 17.04 -18.34
CA GLN A 388 -13.29 17.78 -17.24
C GLN A 388 -14.30 18.17 -16.15
N LEU A 389 -15.53 18.55 -16.53
CA LEU A 389 -16.58 18.83 -15.56
C LEU A 389 -17.04 17.57 -14.82
N GLU A 390 -17.23 16.46 -15.51
CA GLU A 390 -17.56 15.15 -14.91
C GLU A 390 -16.47 14.71 -13.92
N GLU A 391 -15.19 14.81 -14.30
CA GLU A 391 -14.04 14.53 -13.42
C GLU A 391 -14.00 15.46 -12.20
N LYS A 392 -14.28 16.75 -12.39
CA LYS A 392 -14.34 17.71 -11.27
C LYS A 392 -15.43 17.34 -10.26
N VAL A 393 -16.61 16.95 -10.74
CA VAL A 393 -17.71 16.49 -9.87
C VAL A 393 -17.31 15.19 -9.18
N GLN A 394 -16.70 14.25 -9.91
CA GLN A 394 -16.19 13.00 -9.35
C GLN A 394 -15.18 13.26 -8.22
N GLN A 395 -14.20 14.14 -8.43
CA GLN A 395 -13.23 14.51 -7.39
C GLN A 395 -13.90 15.18 -6.19
N THR A 396 -14.96 15.96 -6.41
CA THR A 396 -15.74 16.56 -5.33
C THR A 396 -16.42 15.49 -4.46
N ILE A 397 -17.01 14.46 -5.09
CA ILE A 397 -17.63 13.34 -4.37
C ILE A 397 -16.57 12.53 -3.61
N ILE A 398 -15.46 12.19 -4.27
CA ILE A 398 -14.34 11.45 -3.66
C ILE A 398 -13.80 12.20 -2.44
N SER A 399 -13.56 13.50 -2.58
CA SER A 399 -13.06 14.34 -1.48
C SER A 399 -14.06 14.39 -0.32
N TYR A 400 -15.36 14.56 -0.63
CA TYR A 400 -16.40 14.57 0.39
C TYR A 400 -16.49 13.25 1.17
N LEU A 401 -16.35 12.10 0.49
CA LEU A 401 -16.32 10.78 1.13
C LEU A 401 -15.07 10.61 2.01
N LYS A 402 -13.89 11.03 1.53
CA LYS A 402 -12.63 10.96 2.31
C LYS A 402 -12.65 11.86 3.55
N GLU A 403 -13.31 13.00 3.48
CA GLU A 403 -13.46 13.96 4.59
C GLU A 403 -14.46 13.50 5.66
N GLN A 404 -15.28 12.47 5.40
CA GLN A 404 -16.19 11.93 6.41
C GLN A 404 -15.42 11.35 7.59
N LYS A 405 -15.94 11.62 8.79
CA LYS A 405 -15.40 11.09 10.05
C LYS A 405 -15.84 9.64 10.28
N MET A 406 -15.05 8.87 11.02
CA MET A 406 -15.44 7.55 11.53
C MET A 406 -16.76 7.65 12.31
N GLY A 407 -17.71 6.78 11.99
CA GLY A 407 -19.04 6.79 12.61
C GLY A 407 -19.99 7.89 12.11
N GLN A 408 -19.57 8.72 11.15
CA GLN A 408 -20.44 9.75 10.59
C GLN A 408 -21.35 9.14 9.50
N PRO A 409 -22.69 9.26 9.64
CA PRO A 409 -23.61 8.73 8.63
C PRO A 409 -23.51 9.53 7.33
N LEU A 410 -23.60 8.85 6.19
CA LEU A 410 -23.59 9.50 4.88
C LEU A 410 -24.97 10.10 4.61
N LEU A 411 -25.06 11.43 4.71
CA LEU A 411 -26.27 12.18 4.40
C LEU A 411 -26.36 12.47 2.90
N ILE A 412 -27.35 11.88 2.24
CA ILE A 412 -27.55 12.04 0.79
C ILE A 412 -27.82 13.50 0.42
N SER A 413 -28.59 14.22 1.24
CA SER A 413 -28.88 15.65 1.00
C SER A 413 -27.61 16.52 0.99
N GLN A 414 -26.61 16.20 1.81
CA GLN A 414 -25.34 16.92 1.84
C GLN A 414 -24.48 16.58 0.63
N LEU A 415 -24.44 15.30 0.23
CA LEU A 415 -23.77 14.85 -0.98
C LEU A 415 -24.37 15.53 -2.22
N THR A 416 -25.69 15.52 -2.37
CA THR A 416 -26.39 16.21 -3.47
C THR A 416 -26.05 17.70 -3.48
N ARG A 417 -26.08 18.37 -2.32
CA ARG A 417 -25.71 19.80 -2.24
C ARG A 417 -24.27 20.07 -2.69
N LYS A 418 -23.33 19.17 -2.38
CA LYS A 418 -21.93 19.29 -2.84
C LYS A 418 -21.82 19.13 -4.35
N ILE A 419 -22.56 18.19 -4.93
CA ILE A 419 -22.63 17.97 -6.38
C ILE A 419 -23.22 19.18 -7.09
N LEU A 420 -24.38 19.67 -6.66
CA LEU A 420 -25.05 20.86 -7.21
C LEU A 420 -24.24 22.16 -6.99
N GLY A 421 -23.29 22.17 -6.06
CA GLY A 421 -22.36 23.28 -5.85
C GLY A 421 -21.28 23.39 -6.92
N CYS A 422 -21.14 22.39 -7.81
CA CYS A 422 -20.20 22.44 -8.92
C CYS A 422 -20.77 23.31 -10.05
N ASN A 423 -20.06 24.39 -10.40
CA ASN A 423 -20.43 25.27 -11.51
C ASN A 423 -20.66 24.47 -12.80
N GLY A 424 -21.85 24.60 -13.38
CA GLY A 424 -22.25 23.91 -14.62
C GLY A 424 -23.18 22.71 -14.43
N VAL A 425 -23.36 22.24 -13.18
CA VAL A 425 -24.36 21.21 -12.85
C VAL A 425 -25.72 21.85 -12.60
N ASN A 426 -26.76 21.34 -13.25
CA ASN A 426 -28.16 21.74 -13.07
C ASN A 426 -28.85 20.88 -12.02
N ASP A 427 -28.75 19.55 -12.16
CA ASP A 427 -29.42 18.59 -11.30
C ASP A 427 -28.64 17.26 -11.16
N LEU A 428 -29.02 16.44 -10.17
CA LEU A 428 -28.61 15.05 -10.01
C LEU A 428 -29.81 14.15 -10.33
N VAL A 429 -29.79 13.53 -11.51
CA VAL A 429 -30.94 12.81 -12.10
C VAL A 429 -31.20 11.45 -11.42
N ASP A 430 -30.18 10.60 -11.34
CA ASP A 430 -30.22 9.31 -10.63
C ASP A 430 -28.81 8.97 -10.16
N PHE A 431 -28.72 8.12 -9.14
CA PHE A 431 -27.45 7.58 -8.69
C PHE A 431 -27.62 6.21 -8.03
N THR A 432 -26.56 5.41 -8.08
CA THR A 432 -26.41 4.19 -7.30
C THR A 432 -25.26 4.33 -6.32
N LEU A 433 -25.40 3.70 -5.16
CA LEU A 433 -24.36 3.57 -4.15
C LEU A 433 -24.31 2.11 -3.70
N THR A 434 -23.14 1.49 -3.77
CA THR A 434 -22.88 0.17 -3.23
C THR A 434 -21.83 0.31 -2.16
N THR A 435 -22.15 -0.09 -0.94
CA THR A 435 -21.21 -0.10 0.18
C THR A 435 -20.82 -1.55 0.46
N SER A 436 -19.54 -1.80 0.68
CA SER A 436 -19.04 -3.15 1.02
C SER A 436 -17.98 -3.09 2.11
N ILE A 437 -18.04 -4.05 3.03
CA ILE A 437 -17.04 -4.24 4.09
C ILE A 437 -16.32 -5.55 3.77
N ARG A 438 -14.99 -5.50 3.76
CA ARG A 438 -14.13 -6.67 3.56
C ARG A 438 -13.28 -6.89 4.79
N ASN A 439 -13.08 -8.16 5.15
CA ASN A 439 -12.19 -8.51 6.25
C ASN A 439 -10.71 -8.47 5.84
N SER A 440 -9.83 -8.75 6.81
CA SER A 440 -8.38 -8.78 6.60
C SER A 440 -7.90 -9.84 5.59
N ALA A 441 -8.73 -10.82 5.25
CA ALA A 441 -8.45 -11.82 4.21
C ALA A 441 -9.03 -11.43 2.83
N GLY A 442 -9.61 -10.23 2.71
CA GLY A 442 -10.22 -9.71 1.48
C GLY A 442 -11.61 -10.26 1.17
N ILE A 443 -12.19 -11.08 2.06
CA ILE A 443 -13.53 -11.66 1.90
C ILE A 443 -14.56 -10.60 2.28
N GLU A 444 -15.58 -10.42 1.43
CA GLU A 444 -16.71 -9.51 1.66
C GLU A 444 -17.60 -10.05 2.80
N GLU A 445 -17.69 -9.30 3.90
CA GLU A 445 -18.52 -9.65 5.06
C GLU A 445 -19.94 -9.08 4.95
N SER A 446 -20.08 -7.93 4.30
CA SER A 446 -21.35 -7.23 4.15
C SER A 446 -21.34 -6.38 2.88
N ARG A 447 -22.47 -6.36 2.17
CA ARG A 447 -22.69 -5.49 1.01
C ARG A 447 -24.11 -4.97 1.00
N GLN A 448 -24.24 -3.65 0.83
CA GLN A 448 -25.53 -3.00 0.66
C GLN A 448 -25.53 -2.25 -0.67
N HIS A 449 -26.63 -2.36 -1.42
CA HIS A 449 -26.79 -1.71 -2.71
C HIS A 449 -28.00 -0.78 -2.68
N TYR A 450 -27.82 0.42 -3.19
CA TYR A 450 -28.78 1.50 -3.19
C TYR A 450 -28.91 2.10 -4.60
N GLN A 451 -30.15 2.41 -5.00
CA GLN A 451 -30.46 3.12 -6.24
C GLN A 451 -31.55 4.17 -5.97
N SER A 452 -31.28 5.42 -6.33
CA SER A 452 -32.12 6.56 -5.93
C SER A 452 -33.51 6.54 -6.56
N SER A 453 -33.63 6.05 -7.79
CA SER A 453 -34.90 5.85 -8.49
C SER A 453 -35.80 4.76 -7.90
N LYS A 454 -35.25 3.80 -7.13
CA LYS A 454 -36.02 2.66 -6.56
C LYS A 454 -36.37 2.83 -5.10
N THR A 455 -35.47 3.41 -4.30
CA THR A 455 -35.67 3.58 -2.86
C THR A 455 -35.12 4.95 -2.46
N PRO A 456 -35.86 5.81 -1.76
CA PRO A 456 -35.32 7.06 -1.26
C PRO A 456 -34.63 6.80 0.11
N VAL A 457 -33.31 6.70 0.13
CA VAL A 457 -32.53 6.66 1.38
C VAL A 457 -32.10 8.08 1.70
N LYS A 458 -32.45 8.56 2.89
CA LYS A 458 -32.06 9.90 3.36
C LYS A 458 -30.67 9.92 3.97
N ARG A 459 -30.27 8.81 4.61
CA ARG A 459 -28.99 8.64 5.32
C ARG A 459 -28.57 7.18 5.34
N HIS A 460 -27.28 6.90 5.19
CA HIS A 460 -26.68 5.59 5.41
C HIS A 460 -26.02 5.56 6.79
N GLU A 461 -26.53 4.73 7.69
CA GLU A 461 -25.95 4.54 9.03
C GLU A 461 -24.68 3.70 8.94
N VAL A 462 -23.75 3.96 9.85
CA VAL A 462 -22.48 3.25 9.99
C VAL A 462 -22.16 3.11 11.47
N ASP A 463 -21.42 2.07 11.85
CA ASP A 463 -20.92 1.91 13.21
C ASP A 463 -19.83 2.96 13.51
N ILE A 464 -19.60 3.27 14.77
CA ILE A 464 -18.68 4.31 15.26
C ILE A 464 -17.22 4.12 14.80
N LEU A 465 -16.87 2.90 14.40
CA LEU A 465 -15.54 2.46 13.96
C LEU A 465 -15.40 2.35 12.44
N GLU A 466 -16.50 2.49 11.72
CA GLU A 466 -16.55 2.35 10.28
C GLU A 466 -16.33 3.71 9.60
N LYS A 467 -15.62 3.68 8.47
CA LYS A 467 -15.31 4.87 7.67
C LYS A 467 -15.54 4.61 6.20
N PHE A 468 -16.23 5.53 5.53
CA PHE A 468 -16.40 5.47 4.09
C PHE A 468 -15.06 5.71 3.37
N THR A 469 -14.67 4.76 2.53
CA THR A 469 -13.51 4.84 1.67
C THR A 469 -14.00 4.78 0.21
N PRO A 470 -13.77 5.82 -0.60
CA PRO A 470 -14.14 5.75 -2.00
C PRO A 470 -13.32 4.67 -2.70
N HIS A 471 -14.00 3.75 -3.37
CA HIS A 471 -13.37 2.70 -4.18
C HIS A 471 -13.57 3.03 -5.66
N LEU A 472 -14.82 2.98 -6.16
CA LEU A 472 -15.11 3.29 -7.56
C LEU A 472 -16.25 4.30 -7.69
N VAL A 473 -15.92 5.58 -7.88
CA VAL A 473 -16.89 6.67 -8.06
C VAL A 473 -16.89 7.11 -9.53
N ARG A 474 -18.07 7.13 -10.16
CA ARG A 474 -18.27 7.45 -11.57
C ARG A 474 -19.33 8.52 -11.73
N VAL A 475 -19.10 9.48 -12.63
CA VAL A 475 -20.04 10.55 -12.95
C VAL A 475 -20.20 10.62 -14.45
N ALA A 476 -21.44 10.73 -14.93
CA ALA A 476 -21.74 10.90 -16.34
C ALA A 476 -22.86 11.93 -16.52
N SER A 477 -22.73 12.78 -17.52
CA SER A 477 -23.76 13.76 -17.91
C SER A 477 -24.66 13.29 -19.06
N GLU A 478 -24.27 12.21 -19.72
CA GLU A 478 -25.01 11.58 -20.81
C GLU A 478 -24.79 10.07 -20.80
N ILE A 479 -25.64 9.33 -21.53
CA ILE A 479 -25.42 7.90 -21.74
C ILE A 479 -24.15 7.72 -22.57
N LYS A 480 -23.21 6.99 -22.01
CA LYS A 480 -21.91 6.74 -22.62
C LYS A 480 -21.92 5.35 -23.28
N PRO A 481 -21.35 5.20 -24.48
CA PRO A 481 -21.22 3.90 -25.12
C PRO A 481 -20.23 3.03 -24.33
N LEU A 482 -20.56 1.74 -24.19
CA LEU A 482 -19.67 0.70 -23.67
C LEU A 482 -19.36 -0.26 -24.82
N PRO A 483 -18.27 -0.03 -25.59
CA PRO A 483 -17.87 -0.94 -26.65
C PRO A 483 -17.50 -2.30 -26.06
N VAL A 484 -18.07 -3.38 -26.60
CA VAL A 484 -17.76 -4.76 -26.23
C VAL A 484 -17.21 -5.45 -27.47
N ALA A 485 -15.93 -5.80 -27.42
CA ALA A 485 -15.30 -6.66 -28.42
C ALA A 485 -15.53 -8.13 -28.05
N LEU A 486 -15.65 -8.98 -29.07
CA LEU A 486 -15.84 -10.42 -28.89
C LEU A 486 -14.74 -11.18 -29.61
N GLN A 487 -14.18 -12.19 -28.95
CA GLN A 487 -13.34 -13.20 -29.58
C GLN A 487 -14.07 -14.54 -29.48
N ILE A 488 -14.23 -15.23 -30.60
CA ILE A 488 -15.04 -16.45 -30.68
C ILE A 488 -14.23 -17.55 -31.37
N LYS A 489 -14.00 -18.66 -30.66
CA LYS A 489 -13.44 -19.89 -31.22
C LYS A 489 -14.54 -20.77 -31.77
N ALA A 490 -14.44 -21.17 -33.03
CA ALA A 490 -15.43 -22.05 -33.66
C ALA A 490 -14.81 -23.00 -34.69
N GLU A 491 -15.40 -24.20 -34.82
CA GLU A 491 -14.94 -25.24 -35.74
C GLU A 491 -15.44 -25.04 -37.18
N ALA A 492 -14.57 -25.37 -38.15
CA ALA A 492 -14.84 -25.36 -39.58
C ALA A 492 -15.38 -24.01 -40.06
N LEU A 493 -14.66 -22.92 -39.77
CA LEU A 493 -15.06 -21.57 -40.16
C LEU A 493 -14.91 -21.36 -41.68
N ASP A 494 -15.90 -20.69 -42.27
CA ASP A 494 -15.88 -20.23 -43.66
C ASP A 494 -16.53 -18.83 -43.76
N ASP A 495 -16.44 -18.20 -44.94
CA ASP A 495 -16.95 -16.84 -45.15
C ASP A 495 -18.46 -16.72 -44.89
N GLN A 496 -19.24 -17.76 -45.17
CA GLN A 496 -20.68 -17.75 -44.96
C GLN A 496 -21.04 -17.82 -43.48
N LYS A 497 -20.36 -18.68 -42.72
CA LYS A 497 -20.50 -18.80 -41.26
C LYS A 497 -20.02 -17.54 -40.56
N GLN A 498 -18.89 -16.97 -40.99
CA GLN A 498 -18.39 -15.70 -40.46
C GLN A 498 -19.47 -14.62 -40.59
N GLN A 499 -20.03 -14.44 -41.78
CA GLN A 499 -21.06 -13.43 -42.02
C GLN A 499 -22.34 -13.69 -41.23
N ALA A 500 -22.76 -14.95 -41.08
CA ALA A 500 -23.92 -15.32 -40.27
C ALA A 500 -23.73 -15.00 -38.78
N ILE A 501 -22.54 -15.27 -38.23
CA ILE A 501 -22.21 -14.97 -36.83
C ILE A 501 -22.17 -13.45 -36.61
N GLU A 502 -21.50 -12.71 -37.49
CA GLU A 502 -21.44 -11.25 -37.41
C GLU A 502 -22.84 -10.60 -37.48
N GLN A 503 -23.72 -11.09 -38.37
CA GLN A 503 -25.10 -10.60 -38.47
C GLN A 503 -25.92 -10.92 -37.20
N ALA A 504 -25.77 -12.12 -36.63
CA ALA A 504 -26.44 -12.49 -35.40
C ALA A 504 -26.01 -11.60 -34.23
N LEU A 505 -24.71 -11.30 -34.12
CA LEU A 505 -24.16 -10.40 -33.11
C LEU A 505 -24.63 -8.96 -33.31
N GLN A 506 -24.62 -8.46 -34.55
CA GLN A 506 -25.16 -7.12 -34.86
C GLN A 506 -26.63 -7.01 -34.44
N GLN A 507 -27.45 -8.03 -34.74
CA GLN A 507 -28.85 -8.06 -34.34
C GLN A 507 -29.03 -8.15 -32.82
N TYR A 508 -28.16 -8.89 -32.12
CA TYR A 508 -28.18 -8.98 -30.67
C TYR A 508 -27.92 -7.61 -30.02
N PHE A 509 -26.89 -6.88 -30.47
CA PHE A 509 -26.53 -5.57 -29.89
C PHE A 509 -27.39 -4.39 -30.38
N ALA A 510 -28.13 -4.52 -31.49
CA ALA A 510 -28.87 -3.40 -32.11
C ALA A 510 -29.91 -2.73 -31.20
N ASP A 511 -30.63 -3.52 -30.38
CA ASP A 511 -31.74 -3.04 -29.55
C ASP A 511 -31.39 -2.88 -28.06
N PHE A 512 -30.09 -2.88 -27.72
CA PHE A 512 -29.65 -2.80 -26.32
C PHE A 512 -30.05 -1.47 -25.68
N LYS A 513 -30.72 -1.57 -24.54
CA LYS A 513 -31.10 -0.40 -23.72
C LYS A 513 -30.01 -0.05 -22.70
N PRO A 514 -29.95 1.20 -22.19
CA PRO A 514 -29.11 1.52 -21.05
C PRO A 514 -29.38 0.59 -19.86
N SER A 515 -28.35 0.25 -19.07
CA SER A 515 -28.38 -0.74 -17.97
C SER A 515 -28.59 -2.22 -18.34
N GLN A 516 -28.78 -2.56 -19.62
CA GLN A 516 -28.95 -3.94 -20.04
C GLN A 516 -27.62 -4.69 -20.00
N LYS A 517 -27.53 -5.74 -19.17
CA LYS A 517 -26.32 -6.57 -19.04
C LYS A 517 -26.04 -7.35 -20.32
N VAL A 518 -24.75 -7.56 -20.61
CA VAL A 518 -24.31 -8.49 -21.66
C VAL A 518 -23.90 -9.79 -21.00
N VAL A 519 -24.56 -10.89 -21.35
CA VAL A 519 -24.30 -12.21 -20.77
C VAL A 519 -23.77 -13.13 -21.86
N LYS A 520 -22.65 -13.81 -21.60
CA LYS A 520 -22.01 -14.72 -22.55
C LYS A 520 -22.94 -15.84 -23.04
N SER A 521 -23.77 -16.41 -22.17
CA SER A 521 -24.74 -17.46 -22.53
C SER A 521 -25.82 -16.98 -23.51
N ASP A 522 -26.24 -15.71 -23.40
CA ASP A 522 -27.26 -15.14 -24.28
C ASP A 522 -26.69 -14.91 -25.68
N ILE A 523 -25.42 -14.50 -25.75
CA ILE A 523 -24.67 -14.40 -27.00
C ILE A 523 -24.56 -15.77 -27.65
N GLN A 524 -24.15 -16.80 -26.90
CA GLN A 524 -24.06 -18.18 -27.41
C GLN A 524 -25.40 -18.65 -27.99
N THR A 525 -26.51 -18.35 -27.32
CA THR A 525 -27.86 -18.67 -27.80
C THR A 525 -28.23 -17.88 -29.07
N SER A 526 -27.82 -16.62 -29.17
CA SER A 526 -28.15 -15.74 -30.31
C SER A 526 -27.49 -16.16 -31.62
N ILE A 527 -26.28 -16.73 -31.55
CA ILE A 527 -25.49 -17.12 -32.73
C ILE A 527 -26.05 -18.40 -33.39
N LYS A 528 -26.86 -19.20 -32.68
CA LYS A 528 -27.54 -20.42 -33.20
C LYS A 528 -26.61 -21.37 -33.97
N ASN A 529 -25.39 -21.56 -33.47
CA ASN A 529 -24.38 -22.38 -34.13
C ASN A 529 -23.81 -23.41 -33.14
N ASP A 530 -23.92 -24.69 -33.48
CA ASP A 530 -23.49 -25.82 -32.63
C ASP A 530 -21.95 -26.00 -32.59
N ASN A 531 -21.21 -25.20 -33.39
CA ASN A 531 -19.76 -25.32 -33.56
C ASN A 531 -18.93 -24.31 -32.76
N ILE A 532 -19.53 -23.57 -31.81
CA ILE A 532 -18.78 -22.60 -30.98
C ILE A 532 -18.14 -23.33 -29.80
N GLU A 533 -16.81 -23.29 -29.74
CA GLU A 533 -16.04 -23.84 -28.63
C GLU A 533 -15.93 -22.84 -27.47
N GLU A 534 -15.60 -21.59 -27.78
CA GLU A 534 -15.30 -20.58 -26.77
C GLU A 534 -15.76 -19.18 -27.20
N ILE A 535 -16.23 -18.38 -26.23
CA ILE A 535 -16.55 -16.97 -26.40
C ILE A 535 -15.84 -16.19 -25.30
N THR A 536 -15.04 -15.20 -25.68
CA THR A 536 -14.38 -14.26 -24.78
C THR A 536 -14.94 -12.87 -25.02
N LEU A 537 -15.43 -12.23 -23.96
CA LEU A 537 -15.92 -10.86 -24.01
C LEU A 537 -14.82 -9.91 -23.56
N ILE A 538 -14.61 -8.82 -24.29
CA ILE A 538 -13.60 -7.81 -23.98
C ILE A 538 -14.29 -6.44 -23.93
N PRO A 539 -14.86 -6.06 -22.76
CA PRO A 539 -15.48 -4.75 -22.59
C PRO A 539 -14.44 -3.64 -22.48
N SER A 540 -14.64 -2.56 -23.25
CA SER A 540 -13.83 -1.34 -23.19
C SER A 540 -14.52 -0.28 -22.34
N PHE A 541 -14.27 -0.33 -21.04
CA PHE A 541 -14.86 0.64 -20.12
C PHE A 541 -14.27 2.04 -20.33
N TRP A 542 -15.12 3.08 -20.38
CA TRP A 542 -14.63 4.47 -20.53
C TRP A 542 -13.87 4.96 -19.30
N GLN A 543 -14.06 4.31 -18.15
CA GLN A 543 -13.38 4.60 -16.90
C GLN A 543 -12.60 3.37 -16.43
N PRO A 544 -11.32 3.53 -16.04
CA PRO A 544 -10.47 2.41 -15.64
C PRO A 544 -10.90 1.82 -14.29
N GLY A 545 -10.38 0.63 -13.98
CA GLY A 545 -10.53 -0.01 -12.66
C GLY A 545 -11.79 -0.87 -12.49
N ILE A 546 -12.45 -1.25 -13.58
CA ILE A 546 -13.62 -2.14 -13.54
C ILE A 546 -13.15 -3.59 -13.75
N THR A 547 -13.38 -4.44 -12.76
CA THR A 547 -13.13 -5.87 -12.87
C THR A 547 -14.26 -6.55 -13.62
N PHE A 548 -13.92 -7.38 -14.59
CA PHE A 548 -14.83 -8.20 -15.37
C PHE A 548 -14.56 -9.68 -15.08
N ASP A 549 -15.62 -10.45 -14.86
CA ASP A 549 -15.56 -11.86 -14.43
C ASP A 549 -15.43 -12.86 -15.59
N GLY A 550 -15.39 -12.38 -16.85
CA GLY A 550 -15.34 -13.21 -18.04
C GLY A 550 -16.71 -13.63 -18.58
N GLU A 551 -17.78 -13.50 -17.79
CA GLU A 551 -19.08 -14.11 -18.08
C GLU A 551 -20.20 -13.09 -18.26
N THR A 552 -20.26 -12.06 -17.42
CA THR A 552 -21.32 -11.05 -17.46
C THR A 552 -20.76 -9.64 -17.39
N VAL A 553 -20.90 -8.87 -18.48
CA VAL A 553 -20.58 -7.44 -18.47
C VAL A 553 -21.72 -6.71 -17.78
N ASN A 554 -21.48 -6.26 -16.55
CA ASN A 554 -22.43 -5.46 -15.80
C ASN A 554 -22.44 -4.02 -16.34
N VAL A 555 -23.48 -3.70 -17.11
CA VAL A 555 -23.70 -2.38 -17.70
C VAL A 555 -24.42 -1.49 -16.68
N THR A 556 -23.83 -0.34 -16.37
CA THR A 556 -24.46 0.64 -15.46
C THR A 556 -25.61 1.39 -16.14
N PHE A 557 -26.42 2.11 -15.36
CA PHE A 557 -27.56 2.87 -15.90
C PHE A 557 -27.17 4.10 -16.74
N VAL A 558 -25.90 4.48 -16.69
CA VAL A 558 -25.29 5.51 -17.54
C VAL A 558 -24.51 4.91 -18.73
N GLU A 559 -24.45 3.58 -18.82
CA GLU A 559 -23.81 2.84 -19.91
C GLU A 559 -24.84 2.26 -20.87
N GLN A 560 -24.47 2.16 -22.15
CA GLN A 560 -25.17 1.35 -23.13
C GLN A 560 -24.15 0.50 -23.90
N ALA A 561 -24.27 -0.82 -23.80
CA ALA A 561 -23.39 -1.75 -24.50
C ALA A 561 -23.59 -1.68 -26.02
N GLN A 562 -22.47 -1.72 -26.75
CA GLN A 562 -22.45 -1.69 -28.22
C GLN A 562 -21.41 -2.67 -28.73
N LEU A 563 -21.71 -3.33 -29.85
CA LEU A 563 -20.75 -4.20 -30.52
C LEU A 563 -19.59 -3.36 -31.07
N SER A 564 -18.35 -3.71 -30.70
CA SER A 564 -17.14 -3.01 -31.15
C SER A 564 -16.48 -3.74 -32.33
N SER A 565 -15.84 -4.86 -32.04
CA SER A 565 -15.17 -5.72 -33.01
C SER A 565 -15.47 -7.18 -32.71
N VAL A 566 -15.44 -8.01 -33.75
CA VAL A 566 -15.65 -9.46 -33.65
C VAL A 566 -14.44 -10.13 -34.27
N PHE A 567 -13.74 -10.95 -33.49
CA PHE A 567 -12.60 -11.74 -33.95
C PHE A 567 -12.98 -13.21 -33.92
N LEU A 568 -13.09 -13.83 -35.09
CA LEU A 568 -13.45 -15.23 -35.27
C LEU A 568 -12.21 -16.03 -35.60
N TYR A 569 -11.98 -17.13 -34.87
CA TYR A 569 -10.85 -18.01 -35.09
C TYR A 569 -11.20 -19.48 -34.89
N GLU A 570 -10.48 -20.34 -35.59
CA GLU A 570 -10.58 -21.79 -35.51
C GLU A 570 -9.35 -22.37 -34.82
N ARG A 571 -8.17 -21.75 -35.00
CA ARG A 571 -6.89 -22.25 -34.48
C ARG A 571 -6.16 -21.18 -33.68
N LEU A 572 -5.59 -21.58 -32.56
CA LEU A 572 -4.71 -20.77 -31.73
C LEU A 572 -3.24 -21.13 -31.99
N LEU A 573 -2.44 -20.13 -32.33
CA LEU A 573 -1.00 -20.23 -32.54
C LEU A 573 -0.27 -19.61 -31.35
N THR A 574 0.59 -20.38 -30.71
CA THR A 574 1.37 -19.93 -29.56
C THR A 574 2.77 -19.51 -30.00
N ILE A 575 3.12 -18.25 -29.78
CA ILE A 575 4.45 -17.71 -30.06
C ILE A 575 5.35 -17.99 -28.86
N THR A 576 6.43 -18.71 -29.10
CA THR A 576 7.43 -19.06 -28.09
C THR A 576 8.78 -18.43 -28.47
N GLY A 577 9.67 -18.25 -27.50
CA GLY A 577 10.99 -17.68 -27.75
C GLY A 577 11.62 -17.00 -26.54
N ALA A 578 12.60 -16.14 -26.79
CA ALA A 578 13.35 -15.46 -25.73
C ALA A 578 13.64 -13.99 -26.05
N LEU A 579 13.46 -13.13 -25.05
CA LEU A 579 13.79 -11.71 -25.08
C LEU A 579 14.70 -11.35 -23.92
N LYS A 580 15.87 -10.78 -24.25
CA LYS A 580 16.81 -10.27 -23.25
C LYS A 580 16.64 -8.77 -23.07
N LEU A 581 16.23 -8.35 -21.87
CA LEU A 581 16.05 -6.93 -21.55
C LEU A 581 17.36 -6.30 -21.07
N ILE A 582 17.63 -5.06 -21.50
CA ILE A 582 18.71 -4.23 -20.99
C ILE A 582 18.11 -3.24 -19.99
N LEU A 583 18.43 -3.43 -18.71
CA LEU A 583 17.89 -2.65 -17.59
C LEU A 583 18.97 -1.79 -16.92
N PRO A 584 18.61 -0.71 -16.20
CA PRO A 584 19.54 0.06 -15.39
C PRO A 584 20.21 -0.78 -14.28
N VAL A 585 21.45 -0.44 -13.91
CA VAL A 585 22.28 -1.21 -12.96
C VAL A 585 21.70 -1.24 -11.53
N LYS A 586 20.73 -0.37 -11.19
CA LYS A 586 20.20 -0.19 -9.83
C LYS A 586 18.86 -0.90 -9.55
N VAL A 587 18.32 -1.67 -10.50
CA VAL A 587 16.99 -2.30 -10.35
C VAL A 587 17.06 -3.52 -9.41
N THR A 588 16.19 -3.58 -8.42
CA THR A 588 16.07 -4.70 -7.47
C THR A 588 15.41 -5.93 -8.11
N GLN A 589 15.54 -7.10 -7.47
CA GLN A 589 14.93 -8.34 -8.00
C GLN A 589 13.40 -8.29 -8.07
N GLN A 590 12.75 -7.64 -7.10
CA GLN A 590 11.29 -7.49 -7.11
C GLN A 590 10.83 -6.56 -8.25
N GLU A 591 11.53 -5.46 -8.47
CA GLU A 591 11.26 -4.54 -9.58
C GLU A 591 11.50 -5.22 -10.94
N LYS A 592 12.56 -6.05 -11.08
CA LYS A 592 12.78 -6.84 -12.30
C LYS A 592 11.58 -7.72 -12.64
N GLN A 593 11.03 -8.44 -11.67
CA GLN A 593 9.85 -9.30 -11.90
C GLN A 593 8.62 -8.49 -12.31
N GLN A 594 8.42 -7.30 -11.72
CA GLN A 594 7.35 -6.39 -12.14
C GLN A 594 7.55 -5.91 -13.58
N ILE A 595 8.77 -5.52 -13.95
CA ILE A 595 9.10 -5.11 -15.32
C ILE A 595 8.86 -6.26 -16.31
N TYR A 596 9.27 -7.50 -15.99
CA TYR A 596 9.04 -8.66 -16.87
C TYR A 596 7.55 -8.91 -17.10
N GLN A 597 6.72 -8.78 -16.06
CA GLN A 597 5.27 -8.91 -16.19
C GLN A 597 4.67 -7.77 -17.01
N GLN A 598 5.08 -6.53 -16.77
CA GLN A 598 4.62 -5.38 -17.55
C GLN A 598 4.96 -5.52 -19.03
N VAL A 599 6.18 -5.96 -19.37
CA VAL A 599 6.59 -6.21 -20.76
C VAL A 599 5.74 -7.31 -21.39
N ARG A 600 5.51 -8.40 -20.67
CA ARG A 600 4.65 -9.50 -21.11
C ARG A 600 3.21 -9.04 -21.37
N GLU A 601 2.64 -8.25 -20.46
CA GLU A 601 1.30 -7.67 -20.60
C GLU A 601 1.22 -6.75 -21.82
N GLN A 602 2.22 -5.89 -22.06
CA GLN A 602 2.25 -5.01 -23.24
C GLN A 602 2.34 -5.80 -24.54
N VAL A 603 3.18 -6.83 -24.60
CA VAL A 603 3.32 -7.69 -25.78
C VAL A 603 2.04 -8.49 -26.02
N SER A 604 1.44 -9.07 -24.98
CA SER A 604 0.18 -9.79 -25.09
C SER A 604 -0.95 -8.87 -25.56
N ALA A 605 -1.04 -7.66 -25.00
CA ALA A 605 -2.04 -6.67 -25.39
C ALA A 605 -1.89 -6.24 -26.85
N TYR A 606 -0.65 -6.17 -27.37
CA TYR A 606 -0.43 -5.92 -28.80
C TYR A 606 -0.98 -7.06 -29.67
N LEU A 607 -0.70 -8.32 -29.31
CA LEU A 607 -1.20 -9.47 -30.06
C LEU A 607 -2.75 -9.53 -30.06
N ASP A 608 -3.38 -9.20 -28.94
CA ASP A 608 -4.84 -9.17 -28.83
C ASP A 608 -5.51 -8.03 -29.61
N GLN A 609 -4.76 -7.00 -30.02
CA GLN A 609 -5.25 -5.85 -30.78
C GLN A 609 -5.12 -6.02 -32.31
N LEU A 610 -4.41 -7.05 -32.77
CA LEU A 610 -4.20 -7.30 -34.19
C LEU A 610 -5.52 -7.60 -34.90
N GLN A 611 -5.65 -7.10 -36.13
CA GLN A 611 -6.79 -7.42 -36.97
C GLN A 611 -6.75 -8.89 -37.41
N PRO A 612 -7.90 -9.50 -37.74
CA PRO A 612 -7.92 -10.83 -38.34
C PRO A 612 -7.01 -10.89 -39.58
N GLU A 613 -6.24 -11.97 -39.73
CA GLU A 613 -5.28 -12.18 -40.83
C GLU A 613 -4.09 -11.19 -40.87
N GLU A 614 -3.93 -10.35 -39.84
CA GLU A 614 -2.79 -9.45 -39.76
C GLU A 614 -1.51 -10.20 -39.37
N ASN A 615 -0.51 -10.17 -40.26
CA ASN A 615 0.81 -10.72 -39.97
C ASN A 615 1.48 -9.94 -38.85
N ILE A 616 2.15 -10.67 -37.96
CA ILE A 616 2.85 -10.06 -36.83
C ILE A 616 4.20 -9.55 -37.31
N GLN A 617 4.40 -8.24 -37.26
CA GLN A 617 5.71 -7.65 -37.48
C GLN A 617 6.53 -7.77 -36.19
N LEU A 618 7.58 -8.60 -36.20
CA LEU A 618 8.39 -8.82 -34.98
C LEU A 618 9.01 -7.53 -34.48
N GLU A 619 9.43 -6.62 -35.36
CA GLU A 619 9.97 -5.31 -34.95
C GLU A 619 8.93 -4.46 -34.20
N GLN A 620 7.66 -4.49 -34.60
CA GLN A 620 6.59 -3.78 -33.86
C GLN A 620 6.31 -4.41 -32.50
N LEU A 621 6.32 -5.76 -32.42
CA LEU A 621 6.19 -6.48 -31.17
C LEU A 621 7.29 -6.07 -30.18
N LEU A 622 8.52 -5.94 -30.67
CA LEU A 622 9.67 -5.50 -29.88
C LEU A 622 9.58 -4.03 -29.47
N ASP A 623 9.09 -3.16 -30.35
CA ASP A 623 8.83 -1.75 -30.00
C ASP A 623 7.82 -1.62 -28.86
N LYS A 624 6.79 -2.47 -28.82
CA LYS A 624 5.84 -2.54 -27.69
C LYS A 624 6.49 -3.01 -26.40
N ALA A 625 7.46 -3.91 -26.47
CA ALA A 625 8.24 -4.28 -25.29
C ALA A 625 9.10 -3.10 -24.77
N LYS A 626 9.58 -2.22 -25.65
CA LYS A 626 10.37 -1.03 -25.29
C LYS A 626 9.56 0.10 -24.67
N THR A 627 8.22 0.11 -24.79
CA THR A 627 7.40 1.18 -24.20
C THR A 627 7.26 1.09 -22.69
N VAL A 628 7.68 -0.01 -22.07
CA VAL A 628 7.67 -0.16 -20.61
C VAL A 628 8.78 0.69 -19.99
N ASP A 629 8.38 1.59 -19.10
CA ASP A 629 9.30 2.43 -18.33
C ASP A 629 10.35 1.55 -17.61
N SER A 630 11.63 1.92 -17.74
CA SER A 630 12.82 1.20 -17.23
C SER A 630 13.47 0.18 -18.18
N VAL A 631 12.86 -0.15 -19.33
CA VAL A 631 13.56 -0.91 -20.38
C VAL A 631 14.42 0.06 -21.20
N LEU A 632 15.76 -0.07 -21.12
CA LEU A 632 16.68 0.80 -21.87
C LEU A 632 16.82 0.37 -23.32
N ASP A 633 16.92 -0.94 -23.54
CA ASP A 633 16.99 -1.56 -24.86
C ASP A 633 16.70 -3.07 -24.72
N LEU A 634 16.71 -3.80 -25.84
CA LEU A 634 16.49 -5.24 -25.87
C LEU A 634 17.40 -5.93 -26.87
N ASN A 635 17.75 -7.18 -26.55
CA ASN A 635 18.47 -8.09 -27.42
C ASN A 635 17.60 -9.31 -27.72
N TRP A 636 17.59 -9.72 -28.97
CA TRP A 636 16.77 -10.83 -29.45
C TRP A 636 17.45 -11.49 -30.66
N LYS A 637 17.09 -12.74 -30.92
CA LYS A 637 17.50 -13.49 -32.10
C LYS A 637 16.28 -14.10 -32.75
N LEU A 638 16.17 -13.98 -34.07
CA LEU A 638 15.04 -14.55 -34.80
C LEU A 638 14.94 -16.07 -34.60
N GLU A 639 16.09 -16.74 -34.53
CA GLU A 639 16.22 -18.18 -34.29
C GLU A 639 15.65 -18.65 -32.96
N ASP A 640 15.40 -17.75 -32.00
CA ASP A 640 14.77 -18.11 -30.72
C ASP A 640 13.25 -18.20 -30.85
N PHE A 641 12.65 -17.53 -31.82
CA PHE A 641 11.21 -17.50 -31.98
C PHE A 641 10.70 -18.77 -32.67
N ARG A 642 9.65 -19.36 -32.14
CA ARG A 642 8.92 -20.46 -32.78
C ARG A 642 7.42 -20.19 -32.67
N VAL A 643 6.67 -20.81 -33.58
CA VAL A 643 5.22 -20.79 -33.54
C VAL A 643 4.77 -22.23 -33.36
N LEU A 644 3.94 -22.46 -32.35
CA LEU A 644 3.37 -23.76 -32.04
C LEU A 644 1.88 -23.74 -32.34
N ASP A 645 1.34 -24.84 -32.86
CA ASP A 645 -0.10 -25.07 -32.91
C ASP A 645 -0.66 -25.46 -31.53
N GLU A 646 -1.96 -25.78 -31.47
CA GLU A 646 -2.65 -26.18 -30.24
C GLU A 646 -2.14 -27.52 -29.67
N ASP A 647 -1.58 -28.37 -30.53
CA ASP A 647 -0.99 -29.67 -30.17
C ASP A 647 0.51 -29.56 -29.78
N ASN A 648 1.04 -28.33 -29.69
CA ASN A 648 2.46 -28.00 -29.50
C ASN A 648 3.40 -28.49 -30.61
N ASN A 649 2.90 -28.73 -31.81
CA ASN A 649 3.73 -28.98 -32.98
C ASN A 649 4.29 -27.67 -33.53
N ALA A 650 5.55 -27.69 -33.95
CA ALA A 650 6.18 -26.52 -34.55
C ALA A 650 5.64 -26.25 -35.96
N GLU A 651 5.22 -25.02 -36.21
CA GLU A 651 4.69 -24.54 -37.48
C GLU A 651 5.71 -23.60 -38.14
N ASP A 652 5.98 -23.83 -39.42
CA ASP A 652 6.87 -23.00 -40.22
C ASP A 652 6.14 -21.73 -40.72
N ARG A 653 6.06 -20.72 -39.85
CA ARG A 653 5.31 -19.46 -40.10
C ARG A 653 6.17 -18.21 -40.06
N ILE A 654 7.43 -18.35 -39.68
CA ILE A 654 8.34 -17.21 -39.55
C ILE A 654 8.98 -16.97 -40.92
N ASP A 655 8.70 -15.80 -41.50
CA ASP A 655 9.36 -15.35 -42.70
C ASP A 655 10.67 -14.64 -42.31
N PRO A 656 11.85 -15.24 -42.54
CA PRO A 656 13.11 -14.67 -42.09
C PRO A 656 13.53 -13.42 -42.85
N ASP A 657 13.10 -13.26 -44.11
CA ASP A 657 13.45 -12.11 -44.93
C ASP A 657 12.63 -10.88 -44.51
N GLN A 658 11.35 -11.08 -44.17
CA GLN A 658 10.45 -10.00 -43.76
C GLN A 658 10.36 -9.84 -42.23
N LYS A 659 10.99 -10.72 -41.44
CA LYS A 659 10.93 -10.75 -39.97
C LYS A 659 9.50 -10.68 -39.44
N GLN A 660 8.61 -11.44 -40.05
CA GLN A 660 7.20 -11.47 -39.68
C GLN A 660 6.73 -12.89 -39.40
N ILE A 661 5.71 -13.02 -38.56
CA ILE A 661 4.98 -14.26 -38.38
C ILE A 661 3.73 -14.20 -39.26
N GLN A 662 3.61 -15.15 -40.18
CA GLN A 662 2.47 -15.26 -41.08
C GLN A 662 1.27 -15.83 -40.34
N VAL A 663 0.18 -15.06 -40.32
CA VAL A 663 -1.11 -15.44 -39.72
C VAL A 663 -2.09 -15.69 -40.85
N ARG A 664 -2.66 -16.90 -40.91
CA ARG A 664 -3.68 -17.23 -41.92
C ARG A 664 -5.07 -16.87 -41.42
N LYS A 665 -6.03 -16.99 -42.33
CA LYS A 665 -7.45 -16.83 -42.05
C LYS A 665 -7.91 -17.75 -40.92
N PHE A 666 -8.65 -17.18 -39.98
CA PHE A 666 -9.16 -17.82 -38.76
C PHE A 666 -8.07 -18.35 -37.81
N GLU A 667 -6.82 -17.86 -37.90
CA GLU A 667 -5.80 -18.13 -36.90
C GLU A 667 -5.71 -16.95 -35.92
N LYS A 668 -5.75 -17.23 -34.61
CA LYS A 668 -5.42 -16.26 -33.56
C LYS A 668 -4.02 -16.55 -33.05
N THR A 669 -3.26 -15.51 -32.74
CA THR A 669 -1.95 -15.68 -32.09
C THR A 669 -2.01 -15.28 -30.63
N GLN A 670 -1.18 -15.93 -29.81
CA GLN A 670 -0.99 -15.60 -28.41
C GLN A 670 0.47 -15.75 -28.00
N LEU A 671 0.86 -15.07 -26.93
CA LEU A 671 2.19 -15.25 -26.36
C LEU A 671 2.21 -16.51 -25.49
N GLY A 672 3.22 -17.36 -25.66
CA GLY A 672 3.43 -18.52 -24.81
C GLY A 672 3.66 -18.15 -23.35
N ASP A 673 3.32 -19.06 -22.45
CA ASP A 673 3.50 -18.93 -21.00
C ASP A 673 4.96 -18.59 -20.60
N ALA A 674 5.19 -18.27 -19.31
CA ALA A 674 6.49 -17.81 -18.82
C ALA A 674 7.65 -18.79 -19.07
N ASP A 675 7.37 -20.08 -19.19
CA ASP A 675 8.30 -21.15 -19.52
C ASP A 675 8.56 -21.29 -21.03
N LYS A 676 7.57 -20.94 -21.87
CA LYS A 676 7.66 -21.02 -23.34
C LYS A 676 8.17 -19.74 -23.99
N PHE A 677 7.86 -18.57 -23.43
CA PHE A 677 8.33 -17.27 -23.91
C PHE A 677 9.11 -16.52 -22.81
N ILE A 678 10.43 -16.67 -22.81
CA ILE A 678 11.28 -16.23 -21.72
C ILE A 678 11.61 -14.74 -21.87
N ILE A 679 11.24 -13.92 -20.87
CA ILE A 679 11.59 -12.49 -20.81
C ILE A 679 12.44 -12.28 -19.56
N THR A 680 13.70 -11.89 -19.73
CA THR A 680 14.62 -11.70 -18.60
C THR A 680 15.78 -10.76 -18.93
N SER A 681 16.36 -10.10 -17.94
CA SER A 681 17.67 -9.43 -18.08
C SER A 681 18.85 -10.35 -17.77
N ASP A 682 18.59 -11.45 -17.07
CA ASP A 682 19.61 -12.32 -16.49
C ASP A 682 19.91 -13.50 -17.41
N ILE A 683 21.16 -13.96 -17.38
CA ILE A 683 21.61 -15.09 -18.20
C ILE A 683 21.33 -16.39 -17.44
N GLN A 684 20.57 -17.29 -18.07
CA GLN A 684 20.30 -18.63 -17.58
C GLN A 684 21.41 -19.58 -18.02
N VAL A 685 21.87 -20.45 -17.12
CA VAL A 685 22.84 -21.49 -17.46
C VAL A 685 22.08 -22.72 -17.92
N VAL A 686 22.39 -23.20 -19.13
CA VAL A 686 21.87 -24.45 -19.67
C VAL A 686 22.92 -25.52 -19.46
N GLU A 687 22.63 -26.47 -18.59
CA GLU A 687 23.48 -27.64 -18.40
C GLU A 687 23.36 -28.56 -19.62
N VAL A 688 24.48 -28.76 -20.31
CA VAL A 688 24.62 -29.67 -21.44
C VAL A 688 25.44 -30.86 -20.97
N ALA A 689 24.80 -32.00 -20.79
CA ALA A 689 25.48 -33.19 -20.31
C ALA A 689 25.94 -34.09 -21.45
N ILE A 690 27.11 -34.71 -21.32
CA ILE A 690 27.55 -35.78 -22.22
C ILE A 690 26.94 -37.10 -21.74
N ALA A 691 25.98 -37.64 -22.49
CA ALA A 691 25.30 -38.90 -22.16
C ALA A 691 26.11 -40.11 -22.62
N THR A 692 26.55 -40.10 -23.89
CA THR A 692 27.35 -41.17 -24.51
C THR A 692 28.61 -40.58 -25.13
N LEU A 693 29.77 -41.20 -24.89
CA LEU A 693 31.02 -40.86 -25.56
C LEU A 693 31.76 -42.14 -25.95
N ASN A 694 31.87 -42.39 -27.26
CA ASN A 694 32.61 -43.52 -27.81
C ASN A 694 33.91 -43.02 -28.41
N LEU A 695 35.02 -43.36 -27.77
CA LEU A 695 36.37 -42.97 -28.19
C LEU A 695 37.07 -44.14 -28.85
N ARG A 696 37.58 -43.91 -30.05
CA ARG A 696 38.46 -44.83 -30.76
C ARG A 696 39.90 -44.36 -30.69
N LEU A 697 40.79 -45.27 -30.29
CA LEU A 697 42.23 -45.06 -30.30
C LEU A 697 42.87 -46.00 -31.30
N THR A 698 43.58 -45.43 -32.27
CA THR A 698 44.38 -46.19 -33.23
C THR A 698 45.86 -45.97 -32.91
N PRO A 699 46.60 -47.01 -32.46
CA PRO A 699 48.02 -46.91 -32.23
C PRO A 699 48.82 -46.50 -33.48
N ALA A 700 49.86 -45.69 -33.29
CA ALA A 700 50.79 -45.32 -34.36
C ALA A 700 51.88 -46.36 -34.61
N VAL A 701 52.19 -47.19 -33.61
CA VAL A 701 53.29 -48.16 -33.61
C VAL A 701 52.75 -49.52 -33.16
N ALA A 702 53.31 -50.62 -33.69
CA ALA A 702 52.96 -51.98 -33.28
C ALA A 702 53.42 -52.25 -31.83
N VAL A 703 52.67 -53.11 -31.12
CA VAL A 703 53.02 -53.51 -29.75
C VAL A 703 54.36 -54.27 -29.78
N PRO A 704 55.36 -53.89 -28.98
CA PRO A 704 56.61 -54.64 -28.90
C PRO A 704 56.36 -56.08 -28.43
N GLU A 705 56.99 -57.08 -29.06
CA GLU A 705 56.83 -58.51 -28.72
C GLU A 705 57.14 -58.84 -27.25
N THR A 706 57.81 -57.94 -26.54
CA THR A 706 58.19 -58.07 -25.12
C THR A 706 57.11 -57.59 -24.14
N VAL A 707 55.94 -57.15 -24.61
CA VAL A 707 54.86 -56.56 -23.81
C VAL A 707 53.57 -57.33 -24.04
N ASP A 708 52.84 -57.68 -22.97
CA ASP A 708 51.53 -58.33 -23.08
C ASP A 708 50.49 -57.34 -23.66
N PRO A 709 49.91 -57.62 -24.84
CA PRO A 709 48.92 -56.74 -25.47
C PRO A 709 47.66 -56.55 -24.62
N ALA A 710 47.22 -57.57 -23.87
CA ALA A 710 46.01 -57.49 -23.07
C ALA A 710 46.19 -56.57 -21.85
N GLN A 711 47.36 -56.65 -21.20
CA GLN A 711 47.72 -55.77 -20.09
C GLN A 711 47.88 -54.32 -20.57
N LEU A 712 48.52 -54.09 -21.72
CA LEU A 712 48.65 -52.75 -22.30
C LEU A 712 47.30 -52.14 -22.65
N LYS A 713 46.40 -52.92 -23.27
CA LYS A 713 45.04 -52.49 -23.61
C LYS A 713 44.25 -52.09 -22.36
N SER A 714 44.26 -52.92 -21.32
CA SER A 714 43.58 -52.63 -20.05
C SER A 714 44.13 -51.38 -19.36
N ALA A 715 45.47 -51.21 -19.34
CA ALA A 715 46.10 -50.02 -18.76
C ALA A 715 45.78 -48.74 -19.56
N MET A 716 45.71 -48.83 -20.89
CA MET A 716 45.29 -47.71 -21.76
C MET A 716 43.83 -47.32 -21.49
N GLU A 717 42.92 -48.29 -21.42
CA GLU A 717 41.52 -48.02 -21.10
C GLU A 717 41.38 -47.35 -19.72
N ALA A 718 42.07 -47.85 -18.70
CA ALA A 718 42.08 -47.24 -17.36
C ALA A 718 42.64 -45.81 -17.36
N ALA A 719 43.74 -45.57 -18.10
CA ALA A 719 44.34 -44.26 -18.23
C ALA A 719 43.39 -43.25 -18.90
N ILE A 720 42.72 -43.63 -20.00
CA ILE A 720 41.75 -42.76 -20.68
C ILE A 720 40.51 -42.51 -19.82
N ARG A 721 39.99 -43.53 -19.11
CA ARG A 721 38.89 -43.35 -18.15
C ARG A 721 39.24 -42.36 -17.04
N SER A 722 40.49 -42.30 -16.61
CA SER A 722 40.95 -41.35 -15.59
C SER A 722 41.00 -39.89 -16.08
N ILE A 723 41.00 -39.67 -17.40
CA ILE A 723 41.09 -38.34 -18.02
C ILE A 723 39.71 -37.72 -18.17
N VAL A 724 38.75 -38.50 -18.67
CA VAL A 724 37.36 -38.07 -18.94
C VAL A 724 36.61 -37.91 -17.61
N THR A 725 36.89 -36.82 -16.92
CA THR A 725 36.35 -36.48 -15.59
C THR A 725 35.59 -35.15 -15.64
N PRO A 726 34.72 -34.86 -14.66
CA PRO A 726 34.06 -33.54 -14.56
C PRO A 726 35.07 -32.36 -14.56
N SER A 727 36.30 -32.59 -14.09
CA SER A 727 37.37 -31.59 -14.12
C SER A 727 37.85 -31.23 -15.52
N LEU A 728 37.82 -32.18 -16.47
CA LEU A 728 38.15 -31.94 -17.88
C LEU A 728 37.09 -31.08 -18.56
N LEU A 729 35.81 -31.36 -18.27
CA LEU A 729 34.70 -30.62 -18.89
C LEU A 729 34.61 -29.18 -18.40
N ARG A 730 34.93 -28.92 -17.12
CA ARG A 730 35.09 -27.55 -16.59
C ARG A 730 36.23 -26.75 -17.24
N GLN A 731 37.17 -27.42 -17.91
CA GLN A 731 38.26 -26.78 -18.64
C GLN A 731 37.89 -26.45 -20.10
N LEU A 732 36.74 -26.91 -20.58
CA LEU A 732 36.21 -26.48 -21.88
C LEU A 732 35.80 -25.00 -21.79
N PRO A 733 36.07 -24.20 -22.85
CA PRO A 733 35.67 -22.80 -22.86
C PRO A 733 34.15 -22.68 -22.70
N LYS A 734 33.71 -21.79 -21.81
CA LYS A 734 32.29 -21.43 -21.72
C LYS A 734 31.90 -20.69 -23.00
N LEU A 735 30.80 -21.12 -23.63
CA LEU A 735 30.23 -20.44 -24.79
C LEU A 735 29.84 -19.00 -24.44
N ALA A 736 29.88 -18.11 -25.43
CA ALA A 736 29.29 -16.81 -25.27
C ALA A 736 27.77 -16.94 -25.13
N VAL A 737 27.16 -15.93 -24.54
CA VAL A 737 25.71 -15.90 -24.29
C VAL A 737 24.97 -15.90 -25.62
N GLY A 738 24.01 -16.81 -25.77
CA GLY A 738 23.21 -16.97 -26.98
C GLY A 738 23.93 -17.58 -28.17
N GLU A 739 25.17 -18.03 -28.06
CA GLU A 739 25.82 -18.77 -29.15
C GLU A 739 25.41 -20.24 -29.10
N ASN A 740 24.89 -20.76 -30.23
CA ASN A 740 24.60 -22.18 -30.38
C ASN A 740 25.85 -23.01 -30.09
N LEU A 741 25.67 -24.16 -29.45
CA LEU A 741 26.77 -25.10 -29.24
C LEU A 741 27.02 -25.84 -30.54
N ASP A 742 28.03 -25.39 -31.28
CA ASP A 742 28.56 -26.08 -32.46
C ASP A 742 29.09 -27.46 -32.04
N TYR A 743 28.45 -28.49 -32.59
CA TYR A 743 28.70 -29.88 -32.24
C TYR A 743 30.09 -30.34 -32.70
N ASP A 744 30.53 -29.92 -33.89
CA ASP A 744 31.83 -30.30 -34.47
C ASP A 744 32.99 -29.58 -33.76
N GLN A 745 32.79 -28.31 -33.40
CA GLN A 745 33.74 -27.55 -32.60
C GLN A 745 33.92 -28.18 -31.21
N LEU A 746 32.82 -28.61 -30.58
CA LEU A 746 32.89 -29.30 -29.29
C LEU A 746 33.65 -30.62 -29.40
N GLN A 747 33.37 -31.44 -30.43
CA GLN A 747 34.12 -32.68 -30.66
C GLN A 747 35.63 -32.42 -30.79
N THR A 748 35.98 -31.38 -31.53
CA THR A 748 37.38 -30.98 -31.74
C THR A 748 38.04 -30.58 -30.43
N LEU A 749 37.38 -29.75 -29.61
CA LEU A 749 37.89 -29.30 -28.31
C LEU A 749 38.05 -30.46 -27.32
N LEU A 750 37.07 -31.36 -27.26
CA LEU A 750 37.13 -32.58 -26.44
C LEU A 750 38.34 -33.45 -26.82
N LEU A 751 38.54 -33.71 -28.11
CA LEU A 751 39.68 -34.49 -28.61
C LEU A 751 41.03 -33.85 -28.25
N ILE A 752 41.16 -32.54 -28.43
CA ILE A 752 42.39 -31.80 -28.07
C ILE A 752 42.69 -31.95 -26.58
N GLN A 753 41.69 -31.77 -25.72
CA GLN A 753 41.87 -31.85 -24.27
C GLN A 753 42.20 -33.28 -23.80
N ILE A 754 41.52 -34.29 -24.35
CA ILE A 754 41.79 -35.70 -24.04
C ILE A 754 43.22 -36.05 -24.46
N ARG A 755 43.63 -35.73 -25.69
CA ARG A 755 44.98 -35.98 -26.19
C ARG A 755 46.04 -35.29 -25.34
N THR A 756 45.80 -34.03 -24.97
CA THR A 756 46.74 -33.23 -24.18
C THR A 756 46.92 -33.82 -22.79
N LYS A 757 45.84 -34.19 -22.10
CA LYS A 757 45.94 -34.84 -20.78
C LYS A 757 46.58 -36.22 -20.87
N ALA A 758 46.25 -37.01 -21.89
CA ALA A 758 46.83 -38.34 -22.09
C ALA A 758 48.35 -38.28 -22.25
N GLY A 759 48.86 -37.32 -23.02
CA GLY A 759 50.31 -37.11 -23.19
C GLY A 759 51.04 -36.55 -21.96
N ASN A 760 50.31 -35.95 -21.02
CA ASN A 760 50.87 -35.28 -19.84
C ASN A 760 50.70 -36.06 -18.52
N LEU A 761 50.19 -37.29 -18.56
CA LEU A 761 50.10 -38.14 -17.36
C LEU A 761 51.50 -38.38 -16.77
N THR A 762 51.61 -38.22 -15.45
CA THR A 762 52.89 -38.40 -14.75
C THR A 762 53.26 -39.87 -14.67
N GLN A 763 54.55 -40.15 -14.47
CA GLN A 763 55.05 -41.51 -14.32
C GLN A 763 54.40 -42.22 -13.12
N GLU A 764 54.17 -41.50 -12.01
CA GLU A 764 53.50 -42.03 -10.82
C GLU A 764 52.03 -42.41 -11.10
N THR A 765 51.31 -41.59 -11.86
CA THR A 765 49.91 -41.86 -12.25
C THR A 765 49.82 -43.07 -13.19
N LEU A 766 50.70 -43.14 -14.20
CA LEU A 766 50.74 -44.24 -15.17
C LEU A 766 51.08 -45.58 -14.49
N GLN A 767 51.95 -45.58 -13.49
CA GLN A 767 52.31 -46.78 -12.73
C GLN A 767 51.12 -47.37 -11.96
N GLY A 768 50.19 -46.51 -11.51
CA GLY A 768 48.96 -46.94 -10.85
C GLY A 768 47.96 -47.68 -11.75
N PHE A 769 48.08 -47.57 -13.08
CA PHE A 769 47.20 -48.28 -14.03
C PHE A 769 47.76 -49.63 -14.48
N ILE A 770 49.01 -49.94 -14.11
CA ILE A 770 49.62 -51.24 -14.40
C ILE A 770 49.25 -52.22 -13.29
N PRO A 771 48.65 -53.38 -13.61
CA PRO A 771 48.35 -54.40 -12.61
C PRO A 771 49.62 -54.83 -11.86
N ALA A 772 49.55 -54.90 -10.53
CA ALA A 772 50.62 -55.43 -9.69
C ALA A 772 50.73 -56.95 -9.86
N ASP A 773 51.31 -57.39 -10.98
CA ASP A 773 51.52 -58.80 -11.24
C ASP A 773 52.71 -59.30 -10.39
N SER A 774 52.42 -60.06 -9.35
CA SER A 774 53.39 -60.56 -8.35
C SER A 774 54.51 -61.46 -8.90
N GLN A 775 54.53 -61.74 -10.21
CA GLN A 775 55.51 -62.55 -10.92
C GLN A 775 56.30 -61.78 -12.00
N ALA A 776 55.98 -60.51 -12.29
CA ALA A 776 56.66 -59.74 -13.34
C ALA A 776 58.00 -59.16 -12.85
N SER A 777 59.05 -59.29 -13.66
CA SER A 777 60.34 -58.64 -13.37
C SER A 777 60.20 -57.12 -13.46
N GLN A 778 60.97 -56.37 -12.63
CA GLN A 778 61.03 -54.90 -12.67
C GLN A 778 61.27 -54.37 -14.10
N GLN A 779 62.06 -55.08 -14.89
CA GLN A 779 62.38 -54.76 -16.28
C GLN A 779 61.18 -54.91 -17.24
N ASN A 780 60.24 -55.83 -16.97
CA ASN A 780 59.03 -55.97 -17.77
C ASN A 780 58.01 -54.87 -17.46
N GLN A 781 57.92 -54.43 -16.20
CA GLN A 781 57.08 -53.31 -15.80
C GLN A 781 57.56 -51.98 -16.39
N GLU A 782 58.89 -51.74 -16.44
CA GLU A 782 59.46 -50.56 -17.11
C GLU A 782 59.15 -50.54 -18.61
N LYS A 783 59.25 -51.68 -19.31
CA LYS A 783 58.90 -51.78 -20.74
C LYS A 783 57.42 -51.53 -21.00
N LEU A 784 56.53 -52.06 -20.15
CA LEU A 784 55.09 -51.82 -20.24
C LEU A 784 54.75 -50.34 -19.97
N MET A 785 55.42 -49.71 -19.00
CA MET A 785 55.27 -48.27 -18.72
C MET A 785 55.69 -47.40 -19.90
N GLU A 786 56.83 -47.71 -20.53
CA GLU A 786 57.34 -46.96 -21.67
C GLU A 786 56.45 -47.15 -22.91
N ALA A 787 55.95 -48.36 -23.14
CA ALA A 787 54.93 -48.65 -24.15
C ALA A 787 53.63 -47.88 -23.88
N LEU A 788 53.08 -47.93 -22.66
CA LEU A 788 51.88 -47.20 -22.27
C LEU A 788 52.02 -45.69 -22.52
N ARG A 789 53.17 -45.11 -22.15
CA ARG A 789 53.46 -43.69 -22.34
C ARG A 789 53.55 -43.30 -23.82
N SER A 790 54.27 -44.08 -24.63
CA SER A 790 54.36 -43.83 -26.08
C SER A 790 52.99 -43.97 -26.74
N PHE A 791 52.23 -45.02 -26.42
CA PHE A 791 50.92 -45.25 -27.01
C PHE A 791 49.92 -44.15 -26.66
N LEU A 792 49.84 -43.70 -25.40
CA LEU A 792 48.95 -42.60 -25.02
C LEU A 792 49.31 -41.26 -25.71
N ARG A 793 50.60 -41.04 -26.00
CA ARG A 793 51.07 -39.82 -26.65
C ARG A 793 50.88 -39.85 -28.18
N ASP A 794 51.17 -40.99 -28.79
CA ASP A 794 51.34 -41.12 -30.23
C ASP A 794 50.10 -41.71 -30.94
N SER A 795 49.14 -42.26 -30.18
CA SER A 795 47.88 -42.76 -30.76
C SER A 795 47.06 -41.64 -31.40
N ASN A 796 46.35 -42.00 -32.47
CA ASN A 796 45.33 -41.14 -33.06
C ASN A 796 44.01 -41.33 -32.30
N TYR A 797 43.42 -40.23 -31.84
CA TYR A 797 42.17 -40.23 -31.10
C TYR A 797 41.02 -39.77 -32.01
N ARG A 798 39.93 -40.53 -32.03
CA ARG A 798 38.71 -40.19 -32.78
C ARG A 798 37.48 -40.41 -31.90
N ILE A 799 36.46 -39.58 -32.08
CA ILE A 799 35.13 -39.79 -31.50
C ILE A 799 34.30 -40.53 -32.57
N ASP A 800 33.82 -41.73 -32.23
CA ASP A 800 32.92 -42.51 -33.09
C ASP A 800 31.45 -42.12 -32.85
N GLN A 801 31.11 -41.74 -31.62
CA GLN A 801 29.78 -41.29 -31.24
C GLN A 801 29.89 -40.31 -30.05
N LEU A 802 29.16 -39.21 -30.12
CA LEU A 802 28.94 -38.27 -29.03
C LEU A 802 27.44 -38.02 -28.93
N GLU A 803 26.86 -38.19 -27.75
CA GLU A 803 25.45 -37.89 -27.50
C GLU A 803 25.37 -36.89 -26.36
N LEU A 804 24.72 -35.76 -26.62
CA LEU A 804 24.57 -34.67 -25.68
C LEU A 804 23.11 -34.61 -25.21
N THR A 805 22.89 -34.35 -23.93
CA THR A 805 21.55 -34.15 -23.37
C THR A 805 21.46 -32.73 -22.81
N ALA A 806 20.43 -32.01 -23.22
CA ALA A 806 20.12 -30.66 -22.75
C ALA A 806 18.60 -30.45 -22.84
N LYS A 807 18.01 -29.65 -21.93
CA LYS A 807 16.57 -29.30 -21.99
C LYS A 807 15.65 -30.53 -22.19
N ALA A 808 15.93 -31.63 -21.48
CA ALA A 808 15.20 -32.91 -21.59
C ALA A 808 15.20 -33.57 -23.00
N SER A 809 16.07 -33.14 -23.91
CA SER A 809 16.23 -33.69 -25.26
C SER A 809 17.65 -34.24 -25.47
N SER A 810 17.79 -35.22 -26.36
CA SER A 810 19.08 -35.74 -26.82
C SER A 810 19.47 -35.14 -28.17
N TYR A 811 20.74 -34.82 -28.34
CA TYR A 811 21.31 -34.13 -29.49
C TYR A 811 22.54 -34.87 -30.02
N GLN A 812 22.61 -34.99 -31.34
CA GLN A 812 23.77 -35.44 -32.12
C GLN A 812 24.18 -34.40 -33.18
N GLN A 813 23.74 -33.17 -32.98
CA GLN A 813 23.93 -32.00 -33.83
C GLN A 813 23.96 -30.75 -32.95
N ASP A 814 24.06 -29.57 -33.56
CA ASP A 814 24.12 -28.30 -32.85
C ASP A 814 22.97 -28.14 -31.85
N ILE A 815 23.28 -27.67 -30.65
CA ILE A 815 22.29 -27.40 -29.62
C ILE A 815 21.90 -25.92 -29.68
N PRO A 816 20.62 -25.59 -29.90
CA PRO A 816 20.16 -24.21 -29.93
C PRO A 816 20.21 -23.59 -28.53
N ILE A 817 20.93 -22.49 -28.40
CA ILE A 817 21.08 -21.71 -27.16
C ILE A 817 20.43 -20.36 -27.35
N ALA A 818 19.40 -20.07 -26.55
CA ALA A 818 18.65 -18.84 -26.66
C ALA A 818 19.48 -17.62 -26.24
N ILE A 819 19.10 -16.41 -26.67
CA ILE A 819 19.81 -15.15 -26.36
C ILE A 819 19.95 -14.86 -24.86
N VAL A 820 19.11 -15.49 -24.04
CA VAL A 820 19.11 -15.40 -22.57
C VAL A 820 19.87 -16.54 -21.91
N GLU A 821 20.45 -17.47 -22.68
CA GLU A 821 21.07 -18.69 -22.18
C GLU A 821 22.59 -18.71 -22.42
N ARG A 822 23.28 -19.51 -21.63
CA ARG A 822 24.67 -19.89 -21.83
C ARG A 822 24.84 -21.37 -21.53
N ALA A 823 25.33 -22.14 -22.50
CA ALA A 823 25.65 -23.55 -22.29
C ALA A 823 26.84 -23.72 -21.33
N GLU A 824 26.69 -24.65 -20.39
CA GLU A 824 27.74 -25.14 -19.50
C GLU A 824 27.79 -26.66 -19.61
N ILE A 825 28.97 -27.19 -19.95
CA ILE A 825 29.13 -28.60 -20.32
C ILE A 825 29.47 -29.42 -19.07
N GLU A 826 28.66 -30.44 -18.80
CA GLU A 826 28.81 -31.33 -17.66
C GLU A 826 28.81 -32.81 -18.07
N LEU A 827 29.19 -33.69 -17.14
CA LEU A 827 29.25 -35.13 -17.37
C LEU A 827 28.04 -35.76 -16.69
N GLN A 828 27.14 -36.40 -17.46
CA GLN A 828 26.03 -37.12 -16.86
C GLN A 828 26.59 -38.29 -16.06
N VAL A 829 26.09 -38.56 -14.85
CA VAL A 829 26.50 -39.74 -14.08
C VAL A 829 25.31 -40.69 -13.97
N PRO A 830 25.37 -41.92 -14.51
CA PRO A 830 26.49 -42.53 -15.24
C PRO A 830 26.48 -42.16 -16.73
N SER A 831 27.61 -41.66 -17.25
CA SER A 831 27.84 -41.54 -18.70
C SER A 831 28.31 -42.89 -19.24
N THR A 832 27.77 -43.32 -20.37
CA THR A 832 28.30 -44.49 -21.10
C THR A 832 29.57 -44.06 -21.83
N LEU A 833 30.73 -44.32 -21.21
CA LEU A 833 32.05 -44.14 -21.82
C LEU A 833 32.54 -45.49 -22.37
N GLU A 834 32.49 -45.64 -23.68
CA GLU A 834 33.06 -46.78 -24.41
C GLU A 834 34.41 -46.35 -25.03
N ILE A 835 35.43 -47.18 -24.83
CA ILE A 835 36.77 -46.94 -25.37
C ILE A 835 37.13 -48.15 -26.21
N VAL A 836 37.31 -47.93 -27.52
CA VAL A 836 37.70 -48.95 -28.48
C VAL A 836 39.15 -48.72 -28.87
N ILE A 837 40.02 -49.67 -28.54
CA ILE A 837 41.43 -49.67 -28.96
C ILE A 837 41.56 -50.66 -30.12
N GLU A 838 41.98 -50.17 -31.28
CA GLU A 838 42.20 -51.00 -32.46
C GLU A 838 43.46 -51.86 -32.30
N ASP A 839 43.33 -53.16 -32.60
CA ASP A 839 44.46 -54.07 -32.69
C ASP A 839 45.24 -53.75 -33.97
N LYS A 840 46.53 -53.43 -33.83
CA LYS A 840 47.39 -53.03 -34.94
C LYS A 840 48.72 -53.77 -34.93
#